data_AF-A0A817WVU6-F1
#
_entry.id   AF-A0A817WVU6-F1
#
_cell.length_a   1.000
_cell.length_b   1.000
_cell.length_c   1.000
_cell.angle_alpha   90.00
_cell.angle_beta   90.00
_cell.angle_gamma   90.00
#
_symmetry.space_group_name_H-M   'P 1'
#
loop_
_entity.id
_entity.type
_entity.pdbx_description
1 polymer ?
#
loop_
_entity_poly.entity_id
_entity_poly.type
_entity_poly.pdbx_seq_one_letter_code
_entity_poly.pdbx_strand_id
1 'polypeptide(L)'
;MGGVQLLTVISTAFSRPQTATEIVRGIASGLKIAFRLNGATTNFLDFRQDVISETTLRTEFMNLFNIRCPPSLNNQQAAPSIVYINEFEISSPYDETFIITDMAFCGRRALTNSNEYLVNGNTLNAEYMCFAYKITTRNPIFMNFQVQIDEDPPVIEHILLTLRNDSRWHYKCINLRDMLEEYSTMYMIADLFLISRVYLDYYVPSSVMIDTVTLRDSLPIGYEEDNMIMSTDQSSTGLCRFPFFYNGQNHSSCILDEDDMPICGLTPNTKFYCQNSSIEGVRRLFPKYQLLDNSFHIAHSTMNHTIDIFFRYTACMSPSLIEVLPPTVGQAISITNASKPVDGQYSIMFNGQLYYPIPAKITESNLANLLQSFSDFGFVDVARTGECAQYSYTIQWLANGEQPLISIANSSEVKPIDAPMTVLSIRHGSTISVFYNLPNDLLRTYHTTPQVEVLVGGFPSYCSNENNNCGFQWSIDHTPTIISVEQNGIMVTIHGTGFSTELEANIILIGKNGSCDVLSVNTTLIICTIVNAPSGRQVLQLNIADKGLAASNESFIVDVPLLITSFDPTGGDAGARYQLTIFGSGFSSNALITLGEHFCENLTVVNFTSIKCTVPPSSSMSLIRVTVTAIDGLNLATASGQFTYNSTNTPTIYAIDPTVVTSLGGLLNISGTGFGSDNVSVFIDTISARVLDSSNNYILVNLSTQPPGLYSIMVRTSMGFARPLFHIEYRFYVQEVSPQVGSAYGGTDLYVQ
;
A
#
# COMPACT_ATOMS: atom_id res chain seq x y z
N MET A 1 -2.22 27.02 4.00
CA MET A 1 -3.45 26.85 3.23
C MET A 1 -3.75 25.37 3.25
N GLY A 2 -4.83 24.99 3.94
CA GLY A 2 -5.19 23.60 4.23
C GLY A 2 -5.43 22.78 2.96
N GLY A 3 -5.38 21.45 3.11
CA GLY A 3 -5.60 20.51 2.03
C GLY A 3 -6.93 20.77 1.32
N VAL A 4 -6.85 21.40 0.15
CA VAL A 4 -7.98 21.55 -0.77
C VAL A 4 -8.13 20.22 -1.51
N GLN A 5 -9.32 19.63 -1.50
CA GLN A 5 -9.62 18.46 -2.33
C GLN A 5 -9.45 18.80 -3.82
N LEU A 6 -8.92 17.85 -4.59
CA LEU A 6 -8.78 17.97 -6.04
C LEU A 6 -10.15 18.18 -6.71
N LEU A 7 -10.21 19.03 -7.74
CA LEU A 7 -11.40 19.25 -8.57
C LEU A 7 -11.91 17.93 -9.18
N THR A 8 -13.19 17.62 -8.99
CA THR A 8 -13.85 16.45 -9.61
C THR A 8 -14.44 16.84 -10.96
N VAL A 9 -14.03 16.16 -12.04
CA VAL A 9 -14.55 16.40 -13.39
C VAL A 9 -15.84 15.61 -13.61
N ILE A 10 -16.95 16.30 -13.90
CA ILE A 10 -18.20 15.67 -14.35
C ILE A 10 -18.26 15.76 -15.88
N SER A 11 -18.02 14.64 -16.57
CA SER A 11 -18.08 14.56 -18.05
C SER A 11 -19.19 13.60 -18.49
N THR A 12 -20.04 14.03 -19.42
CA THR A 12 -21.17 13.24 -19.96
C THR A 12 -20.81 12.41 -21.20
N ALA A 13 -19.54 12.34 -21.63
CA ALA A 13 -19.22 11.88 -22.99
C ALA A 13 -18.12 10.80 -23.15
N PHE A 14 -17.46 10.29 -22.11
CA PHE A 14 -16.37 9.32 -22.31
C PHE A 14 -16.29 8.19 -21.27
N SER A 15 -16.02 6.97 -21.76
CA SER A 15 -15.93 5.73 -20.98
C SER A 15 -14.55 5.45 -20.36
N ARG A 16 -13.80 6.50 -19.97
CA ARG A 16 -12.48 6.37 -19.32
C ARG A 16 -12.34 7.37 -18.17
N PRO A 17 -11.63 7.02 -17.07
CA PRO A 17 -11.43 7.92 -15.93
C PRO A 17 -10.64 9.16 -16.36
N GLN A 18 -11.18 10.34 -16.02
CA GLN A 18 -10.56 11.64 -16.24
C GLN A 18 -10.07 12.16 -14.88
N THR A 19 -8.87 12.73 -14.84
CA THR A 19 -8.28 13.34 -13.64
C THR A 19 -7.97 14.79 -13.92
N ALA A 20 -8.42 15.71 -13.05
CA ALA A 20 -8.01 17.11 -13.05
C ALA A 20 -6.95 17.33 -11.97
N THR A 21 -5.98 18.19 -12.24
CA THR A 21 -4.96 18.58 -11.26
C THR A 21 -4.76 20.09 -11.35
N GLU A 22 -4.79 20.77 -10.22
CA GLU A 22 -4.48 22.19 -10.16
C GLU A 22 -2.97 22.41 -10.10
N ILE A 23 -2.44 23.27 -10.97
CA ILE A 23 -1.02 23.62 -10.99
C ILE A 23 -0.86 25.13 -10.86
N VAL A 24 -0.31 25.57 -9.72
CA VAL A 24 0.24 26.94 -9.55
C VAL A 24 1.76 26.84 -9.71
N ARG A 25 2.32 27.27 -10.85
CA ARG A 25 3.78 27.32 -11.05
C ARG A 25 4.24 28.64 -11.65
N GLY A 26 5.19 29.27 -10.97
CA GLY A 26 5.89 30.49 -11.40
C GLY A 26 6.87 30.27 -12.54
N ILE A 27 7.40 31.40 -13.03
CA ILE A 27 8.20 31.60 -14.24
C ILE A 27 9.34 30.56 -14.41
N ALA A 28 9.35 29.83 -15.54
CA ALA A 28 10.50 29.02 -15.96
C ALA A 28 11.57 29.93 -16.60
N SER A 29 12.55 30.32 -15.81
CA SER A 29 13.83 30.84 -16.33
C SER A 29 14.62 29.61 -16.80
N GLY A 30 14.72 29.39 -18.11
CA GLY A 30 15.40 28.23 -18.76
C GLY A 30 16.90 28.06 -18.50
N LEU A 31 17.40 28.46 -17.32
CA LEU A 31 18.81 28.44 -16.89
C LEU A 31 18.96 27.93 -15.45
N LYS A 32 17.86 27.48 -14.84
CA LYS A 32 17.83 26.84 -13.52
C LYS A 32 17.26 25.44 -13.68
N ILE A 33 18.06 24.42 -13.38
CA ILE A 33 17.59 23.02 -13.34
C ILE A 33 17.64 22.50 -11.92
N ALA A 34 16.67 21.66 -11.58
CA ALA A 34 16.72 20.84 -10.39
C ALA A 34 16.54 19.38 -10.79
N PHE A 35 17.05 18.47 -9.97
CA PHE A 35 16.87 17.05 -10.19
C PHE A 35 15.84 16.54 -9.19
N ARG A 36 14.98 15.62 -9.62
CA ARG A 36 13.96 15.00 -8.79
C ARG A 36 14.13 13.48 -8.78
N LEU A 37 14.07 12.91 -7.59
CA LEU A 37 14.10 11.46 -7.37
C LEU A 37 13.03 11.11 -6.34
N ASN A 38 12.04 10.29 -6.72
CA ASN A 38 10.95 9.84 -5.82
C ASN A 38 10.25 10.95 -5.03
N GLY A 39 10.08 12.14 -5.64
CA GLY A 39 9.42 13.30 -5.02
C GLY A 39 10.35 14.24 -4.24
N ALA A 40 11.58 13.85 -3.93
CA ALA A 40 12.61 14.74 -3.41
C ALA A 40 13.22 15.54 -4.57
N THR A 41 13.42 16.85 -4.38
CA THR A 41 14.00 17.75 -5.38
C THR A 41 15.26 18.41 -4.80
N THR A 42 16.31 18.56 -5.61
CA THR A 42 17.50 19.36 -5.27
C THR A 42 17.15 20.85 -5.19
N ASN A 43 18.07 21.67 -4.69
CA ASN A 43 18.00 23.10 -4.98
C ASN A 43 18.11 23.32 -6.49
N PHE A 44 17.54 24.43 -6.97
CA PHE A 44 17.72 24.86 -8.35
C PHE A 44 19.17 25.31 -8.57
N LEU A 45 19.87 24.60 -9.43
CA LEU A 45 21.24 24.90 -9.89
C LEU A 45 21.16 25.97 -10.98
N ASP A 46 21.83 27.12 -10.78
CA ASP A 46 21.81 28.27 -11.70
C ASP A 46 23.07 28.27 -12.58
N PHE A 47 22.89 28.03 -13.87
CA PHE A 47 23.99 27.90 -14.85
C PHE A 47 24.46 29.25 -15.40
N ARG A 48 23.92 30.38 -14.94
CA ARG A 48 24.27 31.73 -15.46
C ARG A 48 25.62 32.27 -15.02
N GLN A 49 26.19 31.73 -13.94
CA GLN A 49 27.39 32.32 -13.33
C GLN A 49 28.68 31.54 -13.62
N ASP A 50 28.64 30.44 -14.38
CA ASP A 50 29.78 29.51 -14.60
C ASP A 50 30.43 28.95 -13.31
N VAL A 51 29.84 29.16 -12.13
CA VAL A 51 30.38 28.70 -10.83
C VAL A 51 29.76 27.37 -10.37
N ILE A 52 29.38 26.49 -11.29
CA ILE A 52 28.93 25.14 -10.93
C ILE A 52 30.14 24.20 -10.99
N SER A 53 30.72 23.94 -9.82
CA SER A 53 31.79 22.95 -9.66
C SER A 53 31.24 21.54 -9.51
N GLU A 54 32.04 20.53 -9.89
CA GLU A 54 31.70 19.11 -9.65
C GLU A 54 31.40 18.82 -8.18
N THR A 55 32.05 19.54 -7.25
CA THR A 55 31.81 19.45 -5.80
C THR A 55 30.41 19.93 -5.41
N THR A 56 29.93 21.02 -6.03
CA THR A 56 28.58 21.57 -5.81
C THR A 56 27.52 20.62 -6.35
N LEU A 57 27.73 20.08 -7.55
CA LEU A 57 26.86 19.07 -8.15
C LEU A 57 26.81 17.80 -7.29
N ARG A 58 27.96 17.33 -6.81
CA ARG A 58 28.05 16.15 -5.96
C ARG A 58 27.25 16.33 -4.67
N THR A 59 27.36 17.49 -4.03
CA THR A 59 26.61 17.79 -2.80
C THR A 59 25.10 17.80 -3.03
N GLU A 60 24.63 18.50 -4.07
CA GLU A 60 23.20 18.58 -4.39
C GLU A 60 22.61 17.23 -4.83
N PHE A 61 23.36 16.42 -5.56
CA PHE A 61 22.93 15.06 -5.90
C PHE A 61 22.90 14.12 -4.70
N MET A 62 23.88 14.19 -3.80
CA MET A 62 23.85 13.42 -2.55
C MET A 62 22.63 13.79 -1.69
N ASN A 63 22.17 15.04 -1.73
CA ASN A 63 20.94 15.46 -1.04
C ASN A 63 19.64 14.80 -1.56
N LEU A 64 19.64 14.24 -2.78
CA LEU A 64 18.51 13.43 -3.28
C LEU A 64 18.42 12.05 -2.61
N PHE A 65 19.52 11.56 -2.07
CA PHE A 65 19.63 10.26 -1.42
C PHE A 65 19.63 10.39 0.12
N ASN A 66 19.53 11.61 0.66
CA ASN A 66 19.36 11.83 2.09
C ASN A 66 17.93 11.43 2.52
N ILE A 67 17.85 10.75 3.66
CA ILE A 67 16.60 10.33 4.29
C ILE A 67 15.79 11.58 4.65
N ARG A 68 14.52 11.64 4.24
CA ARG A 68 13.58 12.72 4.58
C ARG A 68 12.38 12.13 5.30
N CYS A 69 12.03 12.73 6.43
CA CYS A 69 10.97 12.19 7.25
C CYS A 69 9.59 12.79 6.97
N PRO A 70 8.53 11.99 6.81
CA PRO A 70 7.17 12.49 6.73
C PRO A 70 6.82 13.30 7.98
N PRO A 71 6.25 14.51 7.84
CA PRO A 71 5.71 15.26 8.96
C PRO A 71 4.69 14.46 9.79
N SER A 72 4.03 13.46 9.18
CA SER A 72 3.06 12.60 9.86
C SER A 72 3.64 11.73 10.99
N LEU A 73 4.97 11.63 11.10
CA LEU A 73 5.61 10.81 12.12
C LEU A 73 5.96 11.58 13.40
N ASN A 74 6.18 12.89 13.33
CA ASN A 74 6.68 13.66 14.48
C ASN A 74 6.20 15.12 14.57
N ASN A 75 5.31 15.55 13.68
CA ASN A 75 4.82 16.92 13.67
C ASN A 75 3.33 16.94 13.98
N GLN A 76 2.98 17.33 15.21
CA GLN A 76 1.61 17.45 15.67
C GLN A 76 0.78 18.47 14.86
N GLN A 77 1.40 19.54 14.34
CA GLN A 77 0.70 20.51 13.46
C GLN A 77 0.33 19.90 12.11
N ALA A 78 1.12 18.95 11.61
CA ALA A 78 0.85 18.25 10.35
C ALA A 78 0.04 16.97 10.52
N ALA A 79 0.07 16.37 11.72
CA ALA A 79 -0.68 15.18 12.11
C ALA A 79 -1.31 15.40 13.49
N PRO A 80 -2.54 15.93 13.55
CA PRO A 80 -3.23 16.21 14.81
C PRO A 80 -3.50 14.95 15.64
N SER A 81 -3.36 13.76 15.05
CA SER A 81 -3.49 12.49 15.73
C SER A 81 -2.41 12.22 16.78
N ILE A 82 -1.28 12.93 16.74
CA ILE A 82 -0.18 12.75 17.71
C ILE A 82 -0.52 13.53 18.98
N VAL A 83 -0.58 12.84 20.11
CA VAL A 83 -0.85 13.46 21.43
C VAL A 83 0.36 13.47 22.35
N TYR A 84 1.34 12.61 22.08
CA TYR A 84 2.62 12.57 22.80
C TYR A 84 3.73 12.18 21.84
N ILE A 85 4.92 12.74 22.06
CA ILE A 85 6.12 12.38 21.32
C ILE A 85 7.33 12.37 22.25
N ASN A 86 8.21 11.40 22.02
CA ASN A 86 9.52 11.34 22.64
C ASN A 86 10.54 10.83 21.61
N GLU A 87 11.59 11.61 21.39
CA GLU A 87 12.67 11.31 20.45
C GLU A 87 14.00 11.35 21.21
N PHE A 88 14.81 10.30 21.10
CA PHE A 88 16.01 10.12 21.94
C PHE A 88 17.26 10.82 21.40
N GLU A 89 17.13 11.53 20.27
CA GLU A 89 18.20 12.28 19.62
C GLU A 89 18.36 13.71 20.19
N ILE A 90 17.34 14.27 20.84
CA ILE A 90 17.35 15.65 21.38
C ILE A 90 17.14 15.69 22.90
N SER A 91 17.99 16.42 23.62
CA SER A 91 17.93 16.53 25.09
C SER A 91 17.00 17.64 25.60
N SER A 92 16.02 18.09 24.80
CA SER A 92 15.13 19.21 25.14
C SER A 92 13.67 18.75 25.11
N PRO A 93 12.82 19.19 26.08
CA PRO A 93 11.40 18.87 26.05
C PRO A 93 10.76 19.41 24.77
N TYR A 94 9.89 18.60 24.17
CA TYR A 94 9.20 18.88 22.91
C TYR A 94 8.41 20.20 22.97
N ASP A 95 8.43 20.94 21.85
CA ASP A 95 7.62 22.12 21.56
C ASP A 95 6.78 21.83 20.31
N GLU A 96 5.48 22.08 20.37
CA GLU A 96 4.48 21.86 19.32
C GLU A 96 4.81 22.56 17.98
N THR A 97 5.78 23.47 17.97
CA THR A 97 6.24 24.20 16.79
C THR A 97 7.49 23.61 16.13
N PHE A 98 8.12 22.59 16.74
CA PHE A 98 9.44 22.11 16.35
C PHE A 98 9.37 20.94 15.36
N ILE A 99 10.00 21.09 14.19
CA ILE A 99 10.19 20.02 13.20
C ILE A 99 11.52 19.33 13.51
N ILE A 100 11.46 18.12 14.07
CA ILE A 100 12.68 17.32 14.32
C ILE A 100 13.20 16.79 12.98
N THR A 101 14.43 17.16 12.63
CA THR A 101 15.09 16.84 11.35
C THR A 101 15.99 15.60 11.44
N ASP A 102 16.37 15.19 12.65
CA ASP A 102 17.12 13.96 12.94
C ASP A 102 16.20 12.96 13.68
N MET A 103 15.78 11.89 13.01
CA MET A 103 14.96 10.81 13.59
C MET A 103 15.73 9.48 13.66
N ALA A 104 15.19 8.49 14.36
CA ALA A 104 15.62 7.08 14.39
C ALA A 104 16.24 6.50 13.10
N PHE A 105 15.69 6.84 11.93
CA PHE A 105 16.13 6.34 10.62
C PHE A 105 17.42 7.00 10.10
N CYS A 106 17.81 8.14 10.68
CA CYS A 106 19.04 8.92 10.42
C CYS A 106 19.99 8.94 11.63
N GLY A 107 19.60 8.32 12.73
CA GLY A 107 20.00 8.69 14.09
C GLY A 107 21.39 8.24 14.56
N ARG A 108 21.93 9.01 15.53
CA ARG A 108 23.22 8.87 16.22
C ARG A 108 23.06 8.30 17.65
N ARG A 109 21.85 8.30 18.23
CA ARG A 109 21.48 7.81 19.57
C ARG A 109 20.06 7.24 19.60
N ALA A 110 19.93 5.94 19.88
CA ALA A 110 18.67 5.31 20.21
C ALA A 110 18.64 4.86 21.67
N LEU A 111 17.45 4.67 22.25
CA LEU A 111 17.35 4.06 23.56
C LEU A 111 17.84 2.61 23.48
N THR A 112 18.93 2.33 24.19
CA THR A 112 19.56 0.99 24.26
C THR A 112 19.64 0.45 25.69
N ASN A 113 19.13 1.22 26.67
CA ASN A 113 19.22 0.93 28.10
C ASN A 113 17.82 0.96 28.74
N SER A 114 17.56 0.06 29.68
CA SER A 114 16.23 -0.18 30.27
C SER A 114 15.75 0.88 31.27
N ASN A 115 16.58 1.85 31.62
CA ASN A 115 16.28 2.77 32.74
C ASN A 115 15.62 4.09 32.31
N GLU A 116 15.34 4.30 31.03
CA GLU A 116 14.61 5.48 30.55
C GLU A 116 13.19 5.11 30.13
N TYR A 117 12.29 6.08 30.33
CA TYR A 117 10.90 5.95 29.94
C TYR A 117 10.74 6.27 28.44
N LEU A 118 10.07 5.38 27.71
CA LEU A 118 9.58 5.60 26.35
C LEU A 118 8.50 6.69 26.33
N VAL A 119 7.62 6.66 27.34
CA VAL A 119 6.62 7.69 27.61
C VAL A 119 6.69 8.04 29.08
N ASN A 120 6.70 9.34 29.40
CA ASN A 120 6.68 9.81 30.78
C ASN A 120 5.77 11.04 30.94
N GLY A 121 4.68 10.88 31.69
CA GLY A 121 3.81 11.99 32.09
C GLY A 121 2.83 12.44 31.02
N ASN A 122 2.46 11.57 30.07
CA ASN A 122 1.36 11.87 29.16
C ASN A 122 0.05 12.01 29.95
N THR A 123 -0.75 13.03 29.62
CA THR A 123 -2.04 13.33 30.25
C THR A 123 -3.20 13.31 29.26
N LEU A 124 -2.94 12.98 27.99
CA LEU A 124 -3.93 12.95 26.92
C LEU A 124 -4.32 11.51 26.57
N ASN A 125 -5.55 11.36 26.07
CA ASN A 125 -6.07 10.07 25.62
C ASN A 125 -5.29 9.58 24.39
N ALA A 126 -4.94 8.29 24.35
CA ALA A 126 -4.24 7.69 23.23
C ALA A 126 -4.62 6.23 23.05
N GLU A 127 -4.93 5.83 21.83
CA GLU A 127 -5.29 4.45 21.47
C GLU A 127 -4.07 3.66 20.97
N TYR A 128 -3.19 4.33 20.22
CA TYR A 128 -2.04 3.72 19.57
C TYR A 128 -0.73 4.20 20.17
N MET A 129 0.22 3.27 20.32
CA MET A 129 1.63 3.60 20.49
C MET A 129 2.38 3.20 19.22
N CYS A 130 3.08 4.15 18.61
CA CYS A 130 3.92 3.90 17.45
C CYS A 130 5.39 4.20 17.78
N PHE A 131 6.31 3.34 17.34
CA PHE A 131 7.73 3.50 17.61
C PHE A 131 8.59 2.87 16.51
N ALA A 132 9.78 3.43 16.31
CA ALA A 132 10.84 2.81 15.52
C ALA A 132 11.65 1.86 16.41
N TYR A 133 12.00 0.70 15.88
CA TYR A 133 12.81 -0.28 16.62
C TYR A 133 13.80 -1.02 15.73
N LYS A 134 14.89 -1.48 16.35
CA LYS A 134 15.88 -2.38 15.74
C LYS A 134 16.31 -3.40 16.78
N ILE A 135 16.12 -4.68 16.47
CA ILE A 135 16.36 -5.79 17.40
C ILE A 135 17.22 -6.83 16.71
N THR A 136 18.43 -7.07 17.23
CA THR A 136 19.37 -8.03 16.63
C THR A 136 19.40 -9.40 17.33
N THR A 137 18.63 -9.58 18.41
CA THR A 137 18.53 -10.84 19.16
C THR A 137 17.11 -11.42 19.09
N ARG A 138 16.96 -12.72 19.33
CA ARG A 138 15.63 -13.40 19.33
C ARG A 138 14.91 -13.34 20.67
N ASN A 139 15.37 -12.52 21.61
CA ASN A 139 14.79 -12.51 22.94
C ASN A 139 13.42 -11.83 22.93
N PRO A 140 12.43 -12.36 23.67
CA PRO A 140 11.13 -11.69 23.84
C PRO A 140 11.33 -10.33 24.50
N ILE A 141 10.59 -9.32 24.03
CA ILE A 141 10.64 -7.96 24.58
C ILE A 141 9.34 -7.69 25.32
N PHE A 142 9.47 -7.33 26.58
CA PHE A 142 8.37 -6.90 27.43
C PHE A 142 8.41 -5.39 27.60
N MET A 143 7.25 -4.76 27.41
CA MET A 143 7.02 -3.35 27.74
C MET A 143 6.02 -3.25 28.87
N ASN A 144 6.31 -2.36 29.81
CA ASN A 144 5.44 -2.01 30.92
C ASN A 144 4.65 -0.77 30.57
N PHE A 145 3.32 -0.86 30.64
CA PHE A 145 2.42 0.25 30.38
C PHE A 145 1.70 0.64 31.67
N GLN A 146 1.91 1.87 32.13
CA GLN A 146 1.13 2.43 33.22
C GLN A 146 -0.14 3.06 32.65
N VAL A 147 -1.25 2.31 32.72
CA VAL A 147 -2.54 2.66 32.14
C VAL A 147 -3.51 3.08 33.22
N GLN A 148 -4.25 4.16 32.98
CA GLN A 148 -5.36 4.59 33.80
C GLN A 148 -6.62 4.64 32.95
N ILE A 149 -7.71 4.07 33.46
CA ILE A 149 -9.03 4.17 32.85
C ILE A 149 -9.95 4.99 33.74
N ASP A 150 -10.70 5.92 33.14
CA ASP A 150 -11.70 6.74 33.84
C ASP A 150 -11.21 7.27 35.21
N GLU A 151 -11.92 6.95 36.29
CA GLU A 151 -11.58 7.34 37.67
C GLU A 151 -10.77 6.28 38.44
N ASP A 152 -10.45 5.15 37.80
CA ASP A 152 -9.70 4.06 38.46
C ASP A 152 -8.23 4.45 38.70
N PRO A 153 -7.59 3.87 39.73
CA PRO A 153 -6.17 4.09 39.97
C PRO A 153 -5.32 3.48 38.83
N PRO A 154 -4.17 4.09 38.48
CA PRO A 154 -3.32 3.58 37.40
C PRO A 154 -2.77 2.19 37.72
N VAL A 155 -2.88 1.27 36.76
CA VAL A 155 -2.37 -0.11 36.80
C VAL A 155 -1.16 -0.23 35.87
N ILE A 156 -0.23 -1.14 36.20
CA ILE A 156 0.91 -1.46 35.34
C ILE A 156 0.63 -2.78 34.64
N GLU A 157 0.54 -2.73 33.31
CA GLU A 157 0.34 -3.89 32.46
C GLU A 157 1.65 -4.31 31.78
N HIS A 158 1.92 -5.61 31.78
CA HIS A 158 3.15 -6.21 31.27
C HIS A 158 2.88 -6.90 29.93
N ILE A 159 3.24 -6.26 28.82
CA ILE A 159 2.88 -6.74 27.48
C ILE A 159 4.09 -7.31 26.74
N LEU A 160 3.93 -8.54 26.25
CA LEU A 160 4.88 -9.17 25.33
C LEU A 160 4.65 -8.67 23.91
N LEU A 161 5.67 -8.07 23.29
CA LEU A 161 5.59 -7.62 21.91
C LEU A 161 6.23 -8.62 20.95
N THR A 162 5.47 -9.01 19.93
CA THR A 162 5.99 -9.82 18.82
C THR A 162 6.62 -8.90 17.79
N LEU A 163 7.94 -8.71 17.88
CA LEU A 163 8.71 -7.83 17.01
C LEU A 163 9.70 -8.61 16.16
N ARG A 164 9.98 -8.10 14.96
CA ARG A 164 10.89 -8.72 14.03
C ARG A 164 12.35 -8.50 14.47
N ASN A 165 13.12 -9.58 14.51
CA ASN A 165 14.56 -9.47 14.74
C ASN A 165 15.35 -9.49 13.42
N ASP A 166 15.81 -8.32 12.99
CA ASP A 166 16.87 -8.22 11.99
C ASP A 166 17.73 -6.96 12.25
N SER A 167 18.84 -6.83 11.52
CA SER A 167 19.77 -5.71 11.69
C SER A 167 19.26 -4.38 11.13
N ARG A 168 17.99 -4.28 10.74
CA ARG A 168 17.36 -3.08 10.15
C ARG A 168 16.40 -2.42 11.14
N TRP A 169 16.13 -1.15 10.89
CA TRP A 169 15.08 -0.39 11.57
C TRP A 169 13.72 -0.76 11.00
N HIS A 170 12.75 -0.93 11.89
CA HIS A 170 11.33 -1.18 11.62
C HIS A 170 10.49 -0.11 12.31
N TYR A 171 9.26 0.08 11.84
CA TYR A 171 8.28 0.95 12.49
C TYR A 171 7.04 0.14 12.78
N LYS A 172 6.54 0.17 14.03
CA LYS A 172 5.33 -0.55 14.42
C LYS A 172 4.41 0.39 15.18
N CYS A 173 3.13 0.34 14.83
CA CYS A 173 2.06 0.85 15.66
C CYS A 173 1.34 -0.33 16.31
N ILE A 174 1.09 -0.24 17.61
CA ILE A 174 0.27 -1.18 18.37
C ILE A 174 -0.96 -0.45 18.88
N ASN A 175 -2.13 -1.07 18.77
CA ASN A 175 -3.33 -0.62 19.46
C ASN A 175 -3.26 -1.20 20.87
N LEU A 176 -2.95 -0.35 21.86
CA LEU A 176 -2.77 -0.83 23.23
C LEU A 176 -4.10 -1.26 23.85
N ARG A 177 -5.19 -0.60 23.47
CA ARG A 177 -6.52 -0.89 23.99
C ARG A 177 -6.99 -2.28 23.56
N ASP A 178 -6.83 -2.61 22.28
CA ASP A 178 -7.15 -3.95 21.75
C ASP A 178 -6.27 -5.03 22.39
N MET A 179 -4.97 -4.75 22.60
CA MET A 179 -4.06 -5.70 23.23
C MET A 179 -4.42 -6.00 24.70
N LEU A 180 -5.03 -5.04 25.40
CA LEU A 180 -5.42 -5.20 26.80
C LEU A 180 -6.81 -5.81 26.99
N GLU A 181 -7.61 -5.95 25.93
CA GLU A 181 -8.89 -6.66 25.96
C GLU A 181 -8.74 -8.10 26.46
N GLU A 182 -7.63 -8.76 26.11
CA GLU A 182 -7.33 -10.13 26.55
C GLU A 182 -7.18 -10.25 28.08
N TYR A 183 -6.84 -9.15 28.75
CA TYR A 183 -6.68 -9.10 30.20
C TYR A 183 -7.94 -8.60 30.93
N SER A 184 -8.62 -7.60 30.37
CA SER A 184 -9.88 -7.09 30.92
C SER A 184 -10.69 -6.32 29.87
N THR A 185 -11.98 -6.64 29.78
CA THR A 185 -12.91 -5.93 28.90
C THR A 185 -13.19 -4.50 29.37
N MET A 186 -12.82 -4.12 30.60
CA MET A 186 -12.99 -2.76 31.12
C MET A 186 -12.19 -1.72 30.31
N TYR A 187 -11.05 -2.13 29.74
CA TYR A 187 -10.25 -1.25 28.89
C TYR A 187 -10.95 -0.87 27.58
N MET A 188 -11.89 -1.67 27.06
CA MET A 188 -12.59 -1.37 25.80
C MET A 188 -13.77 -0.41 25.98
N ILE A 189 -14.36 -0.38 27.18
CA ILE A 189 -15.56 0.42 27.47
C ILE A 189 -15.26 1.73 28.20
N ALA A 190 -13.99 1.96 28.59
CA ALA A 190 -13.59 3.17 29.29
C ALA A 190 -13.58 4.40 28.37
N ASP A 191 -14.22 5.48 28.82
CA ASP A 191 -14.33 6.75 28.10
C ASP A 191 -12.96 7.48 28.05
N LEU A 192 -12.17 7.37 29.13
CA LEU A 192 -10.80 7.85 29.23
C LEU A 192 -9.83 6.66 29.29
N PHE A 193 -8.81 6.65 28.41
CA PHE A 193 -7.72 5.66 28.45
C PHE A 193 -6.38 6.36 28.33
N LEU A 194 -5.69 6.44 29.46
CA LEU A 194 -4.53 7.29 29.61
C LEU A 194 -3.28 6.44 29.81
N ILE A 195 -2.40 6.48 28.81
CA ILE A 195 -1.09 5.83 28.85
C ILE A 195 -0.11 6.81 29.46
N SER A 196 0.04 6.76 30.78
CA SER A 196 0.81 7.78 31.53
C SER A 196 2.31 7.56 31.48
N ARG A 197 2.76 6.30 31.51
CA ARG A 197 4.17 5.90 31.41
C ARG A 197 4.35 4.62 30.61
N VAL A 198 5.44 4.54 29.86
CA VAL A 198 5.86 3.31 29.18
C VAL A 198 7.37 3.14 29.37
N TYR A 199 7.82 1.95 29.76
CA TYR A 199 9.23 1.62 29.90
C TYR A 199 9.50 0.15 29.66
N LEU A 200 10.72 -0.18 29.28
CA LEU A 200 11.16 -1.56 29.07
C LEU A 200 11.61 -2.20 30.40
N ASP A 201 11.55 -3.53 30.49
CA ASP A 201 12.05 -4.26 31.66
C ASP A 201 13.55 -4.05 31.92
N TYR A 202 13.96 -4.18 33.19
CA TYR A 202 15.32 -3.88 33.73
C TYR A 202 16.51 -4.58 33.04
N TYR A 203 16.28 -5.51 32.11
CA TYR A 203 17.32 -6.29 31.42
C TYR A 203 17.14 -6.25 29.89
N VAL A 204 17.03 -5.06 29.32
CA VAL A 204 17.03 -4.90 27.86
C VAL A 204 18.47 -5.05 27.35
N PRO A 205 18.77 -6.04 26.49
CA PRO A 205 20.10 -6.15 25.91
C PRO A 205 20.35 -4.97 24.96
N SER A 206 21.59 -4.50 24.86
CA SER A 206 22.01 -3.42 23.94
C SER A 206 21.70 -3.68 22.46
N SER A 207 21.33 -4.92 22.13
CA SER A 207 20.82 -5.34 20.83
C SER A 207 19.42 -4.80 20.48
N VAL A 208 18.70 -4.24 21.45
CA VAL A 208 17.39 -3.62 21.29
C VAL A 208 17.58 -2.10 21.27
N MET A 209 17.17 -1.49 20.18
CA MET A 209 17.19 -0.05 19.99
C MET A 209 15.75 0.41 19.73
N ILE A 210 15.27 1.40 20.47
CA ILE A 210 13.96 2.00 20.27
C ILE A 210 14.12 3.51 20.15
N ASP A 211 13.37 4.11 19.23
CA ASP A 211 13.37 5.54 19.00
C ASP A 211 12.06 6.00 18.33
N THR A 212 11.86 7.32 18.16
CA THR A 212 10.65 7.93 17.57
C THR A 212 9.35 7.39 18.15
N VAL A 213 9.20 7.52 19.48
CA VAL A 213 8.02 7.07 20.20
C VAL A 213 6.93 8.12 20.10
N THR A 214 5.73 7.71 19.66
CA THR A 214 4.54 8.57 19.64
C THR A 214 3.34 7.84 20.24
N LEU A 215 2.51 8.58 20.97
CA LEU A 215 1.15 8.16 21.30
C LEU A 215 0.15 8.88 20.41
N ARG A 216 -0.88 8.16 19.97
CA ARG A 216 -1.83 8.66 18.97
C ARG A 216 -3.27 8.24 19.25
N ASP A 217 -4.22 9.07 18.82
CA ASP A 217 -5.65 8.73 18.80
C ASP A 217 -6.05 7.87 17.60
N SER A 218 -5.22 7.81 16.56
CA SER A 218 -5.49 7.12 15.31
C SER A 218 -4.18 6.71 14.62
N LEU A 219 -4.26 5.71 13.74
CA LEU A 219 -3.10 5.25 12.97
C LEU A 219 -2.56 6.37 12.06
N PRO A 220 -1.23 6.44 11.84
CA PRO A 220 -0.65 7.36 10.87
C PRO A 220 -1.27 7.17 9.48
N ILE A 221 -1.51 8.27 8.76
CA ILE A 221 -2.01 8.22 7.38
C ILE A 221 -1.03 7.40 6.52
N GLY A 222 -1.54 6.32 5.91
CA GLY A 222 -0.78 5.39 5.08
C GLY A 222 -0.10 4.25 5.84
N TYR A 223 -0.25 4.13 7.17
CA TYR A 223 0.29 2.99 7.89
C TYR A 223 -0.26 1.66 7.35
N GLU A 224 0.63 0.70 7.08
CA GLU A 224 0.29 -0.67 6.73
C GLU A 224 1.04 -1.63 7.64
N GLU A 225 0.42 -2.76 7.98
CA GLU A 225 1.06 -3.78 8.81
C GLU A 225 1.93 -4.73 7.98
N ASP A 226 3.03 -5.20 8.59
CA ASP A 226 3.94 -6.22 8.02
C ASP A 226 3.30 -7.62 8.00
N ASN A 227 2.25 -7.81 7.18
CA ASN A 227 1.55 -9.10 7.08
C ASN A 227 1.93 -9.82 5.77
N MET A 228 2.79 -10.84 5.89
CA MET A 228 3.17 -11.88 4.91
C MET A 228 3.50 -11.49 3.45
N ILE A 229 4.72 -11.86 3.06
CA ILE A 229 5.34 -11.70 1.74
C ILE A 229 4.49 -12.33 0.61
N MET A 230 4.03 -11.53 -0.36
CA MET A 230 3.63 -12.04 -1.67
C MET A 230 4.88 -12.34 -2.52
N SER A 231 5.02 -13.60 -2.94
CA SER A 231 6.09 -14.03 -3.84
C SER A 231 5.90 -13.46 -5.25
N THR A 232 6.89 -12.76 -5.79
CA THR A 232 7.05 -12.61 -7.24
C THR A 232 8.36 -13.28 -7.67
N ASP A 233 8.21 -14.28 -8.54
CA ASP A 233 9.31 -15.03 -9.16
C ASP A 233 10.02 -14.13 -10.19
N GLN A 234 11.30 -13.83 -10.00
CA GLN A 234 12.13 -13.08 -10.96
C GLN A 234 12.73 -13.98 -12.04
N SER A 235 11.90 -14.84 -12.64
CA SER A 235 12.28 -15.64 -13.81
C SER A 235 11.79 -15.02 -15.13
N SER A 236 11.86 -13.69 -15.27
CA SER A 236 11.88 -13.03 -16.59
C SER A 236 12.55 -11.68 -16.41
N THR A 237 13.77 -11.44 -16.88
CA THR A 237 14.15 -11.45 -18.29
C THR A 237 15.68 -11.50 -18.48
N GLY A 238 16.18 -12.56 -19.13
CA GLY A 238 17.36 -12.49 -20.02
C GLY A 238 18.78 -12.73 -19.44
N LEU A 239 19.39 -13.82 -19.94
CA LEU A 239 20.78 -13.96 -20.43
C LEU A 239 21.70 -15.01 -19.79
N CYS A 240 21.27 -15.76 -18.78
CA CYS A 240 21.96 -17.00 -18.37
C CYS A 240 20.95 -18.10 -18.04
N ARG A 241 21.08 -19.28 -18.67
CA ARG A 241 20.22 -20.45 -18.41
C ARG A 241 21.06 -21.56 -17.80
N PHE A 242 21.00 -21.69 -16.48
CA PHE A 242 21.67 -22.74 -15.71
C PHE A 242 20.64 -23.75 -15.17
N PRO A 243 21.05 -24.99 -14.85
CA PRO A 243 22.36 -25.57 -15.12
C PRO A 243 22.53 -25.97 -16.59
N PHE A 244 23.76 -25.99 -17.09
CA PHE A 244 24.09 -26.61 -18.37
C PHE A 244 25.46 -27.30 -18.33
N PHE A 245 25.64 -28.29 -19.20
CA PHE A 245 26.83 -29.13 -19.25
C PHE A 245 27.72 -28.71 -20.43
N TYR A 246 29.00 -28.41 -20.15
CA TYR A 246 29.98 -28.07 -21.18
C TYR A 246 31.34 -28.63 -20.80
N ASN A 247 32.06 -29.18 -21.79
CA ASN A 247 33.39 -29.78 -21.63
C ASN A 247 33.53 -30.80 -20.48
N GLY A 248 32.48 -31.59 -20.22
CA GLY A 248 32.47 -32.64 -19.19
C GLY A 248 32.22 -32.14 -17.76
N GLN A 249 31.91 -30.85 -17.57
CA GLN A 249 31.58 -30.28 -16.26
C GLN A 249 30.22 -29.57 -16.26
N ASN A 250 29.57 -29.53 -15.09
CA ASN A 250 28.25 -28.93 -14.89
C ASN A 250 28.39 -27.50 -14.36
N HIS A 251 27.99 -26.51 -15.14
CA HIS A 251 28.05 -25.10 -14.74
C HIS A 251 26.69 -24.65 -14.20
N SER A 252 26.69 -23.98 -13.05
CA SER A 252 25.48 -23.62 -12.31
C SER A 252 25.44 -22.18 -11.78
N SER A 253 26.45 -21.36 -12.08
CA SER A 253 26.50 -19.92 -11.76
C SER A 253 27.27 -19.10 -12.79
N CYS A 254 27.18 -17.77 -12.65
CA CYS A 254 28.02 -16.80 -13.34
C CYS A 254 28.90 -16.09 -12.28
N ILE A 255 30.23 -16.12 -12.44
CA ILE A 255 31.22 -15.47 -11.54
C ILE A 255 32.07 -14.49 -12.36
N LEU A 256 32.76 -13.55 -11.72
CA LEU A 256 33.68 -12.61 -12.40
C LEU A 256 35.13 -13.07 -12.23
N ASP A 257 35.96 -12.86 -13.24
CA ASP A 257 37.41 -13.05 -13.13
C ASP A 257 38.12 -11.78 -12.60
N GLU A 258 39.46 -11.82 -12.56
CA GLU A 258 40.30 -10.75 -11.99
C GLU A 258 40.28 -9.44 -12.81
N ASP A 259 39.74 -9.49 -14.04
CA ASP A 259 39.56 -8.34 -14.93
C ASP A 259 38.07 -7.90 -15.02
N ASP A 260 37.26 -8.31 -14.04
CA ASP A 260 35.82 -7.99 -13.93
C ASP A 260 34.97 -8.56 -15.10
N MET A 261 35.44 -9.58 -15.82
CA MET A 261 34.71 -10.21 -16.93
C MET A 261 33.87 -11.42 -16.45
N PRO A 262 32.60 -11.57 -16.89
CA PRO A 262 31.74 -12.68 -16.47
C PRO A 262 32.14 -14.01 -17.12
N ILE A 263 32.48 -15.00 -16.28
CA ILE A 263 32.81 -16.38 -16.62
C ILE A 263 31.84 -17.39 -15.96
N CYS A 264 31.75 -18.60 -16.51
CA CYS A 264 30.82 -19.63 -16.00
C CYS A 264 31.38 -20.34 -14.75
N GLY A 265 30.69 -20.22 -13.62
CA GLY A 265 31.07 -20.81 -12.34
C GLY A 265 30.52 -22.23 -12.11
N LEU A 266 31.24 -22.99 -11.28
CA LEU A 266 30.90 -24.39 -10.94
C LEU A 266 30.03 -24.51 -9.67
N THR A 267 29.94 -23.46 -8.86
CA THR A 267 29.14 -23.40 -7.63
C THR A 267 27.73 -22.88 -7.90
N PRO A 268 26.68 -23.24 -7.15
CA PRO A 268 25.33 -22.71 -7.37
C PRO A 268 25.21 -21.22 -6.98
N ASN A 269 24.39 -20.44 -7.70
CA ASN A 269 24.02 -19.08 -7.27
C ASN A 269 23.34 -19.10 -5.88
N THR A 270 23.77 -18.24 -4.96
CA THR A 270 23.00 -17.91 -3.75
C THR A 270 21.76 -17.10 -4.15
N LYS A 271 20.56 -17.62 -3.84
CA LYS A 271 19.31 -16.89 -4.04
C LYS A 271 19.21 -15.74 -3.03
N PHE A 272 19.16 -14.51 -3.51
CA PHE A 272 18.77 -13.36 -2.70
C PHE A 272 17.31 -13.02 -2.96
N TYR A 273 16.53 -12.91 -1.89
CA TYR A 273 15.11 -12.56 -1.94
C TYR A 273 14.96 -11.04 -1.78
N CYS A 274 14.28 -10.37 -2.70
CA CYS A 274 13.82 -9.00 -2.47
C CYS A 274 12.64 -9.04 -1.49
N GLN A 275 12.82 -8.54 -0.28
CA GLN A 275 11.71 -8.36 0.67
C GLN A 275 11.04 -7.01 0.45
N ASN A 276 9.72 -7.01 0.31
CA ASN A 276 8.90 -5.81 0.52
C ASN A 276 9.12 -5.32 1.95
N SER A 277 9.33 -4.01 2.11
CA SER A 277 9.22 -3.33 3.39
C SER A 277 7.74 -3.11 3.69
N SER A 278 7.35 -3.26 4.96
CA SER A 278 6.00 -3.26 5.49
C SER A 278 5.36 -1.90 5.67
N ILE A 279 5.60 -0.99 4.74
CA ILE A 279 5.08 0.35 4.92
C ILE A 279 4.72 0.97 3.59
N GLU A 280 3.47 0.82 3.17
CA GLU A 280 2.97 1.57 2.01
C GLU A 280 2.63 3.04 2.33
N GLY A 281 2.79 3.49 3.59
CA GLY A 281 2.84 4.91 4.00
C GLY A 281 4.26 5.46 4.16
N VAL A 282 5.26 4.58 4.07
CA VAL A 282 6.69 4.87 4.16
C VAL A 282 7.44 4.19 2.99
N ARG A 283 6.79 4.08 1.82
CA ARG A 283 7.50 4.05 0.53
C ARG A 283 8.44 5.27 0.32
N ARG A 284 8.46 6.23 1.26
CA ARG A 284 9.15 7.53 1.19
C ARG A 284 10.16 7.85 2.31
N LEU A 285 10.39 7.02 3.36
CA LEU A 285 11.45 7.37 4.35
C LEU A 285 12.85 6.96 3.92
N PHE A 286 13.01 5.93 3.11
CA PHE A 286 14.31 5.62 2.53
C PHE A 286 14.22 5.95 1.05
N PRO A 287 15.26 6.54 0.41
CA PRO A 287 15.43 6.25 -1.00
C PRO A 287 15.39 4.72 -1.10
N LYS A 288 14.65 4.20 -2.07
CA LYS A 288 14.53 2.75 -2.34
C LYS A 288 15.89 2.01 -2.36
N TYR A 289 17.00 2.74 -2.42
CA TYR A 289 18.37 2.28 -2.48
C TYR A 289 19.23 3.08 -1.48
N GLN A 290 19.79 2.40 -0.49
CA GLN A 290 20.92 2.92 0.26
C GLN A 290 22.18 2.72 -0.62
N LEU A 291 23.07 3.70 -0.73
CA LEU A 291 24.41 3.48 -1.28
C LEU A 291 25.25 2.74 -0.22
N LEU A 292 24.92 1.49 0.06
CA LEU A 292 25.82 0.58 0.77
C LEU A 292 26.79 0.04 -0.29
N ASP A 293 28.05 0.50 -0.25
CA ASP A 293 29.15 0.08 -1.13
C ASP A 293 28.97 0.36 -2.63
N ASN A 294 28.42 1.52 -3.00
CA ASN A 294 28.26 1.94 -4.40
C ASN A 294 29.19 3.12 -4.75
N SER A 295 29.83 3.08 -5.93
CA SER A 295 30.67 4.17 -6.44
C SER A 295 29.85 5.18 -7.25
N PHE A 296 29.99 6.47 -6.94
CA PHE A 296 29.32 7.59 -7.62
C PHE A 296 30.35 8.53 -8.24
N HIS A 297 30.25 8.78 -9.54
CA HIS A 297 31.13 9.70 -10.28
C HIS A 297 30.30 10.72 -11.07
N ILE A 298 30.58 12.01 -10.89
CA ILE A 298 30.01 13.10 -11.69
C ILE A 298 31.14 13.76 -12.49
N ALA A 299 30.92 14.02 -13.77
CA ALA A 299 31.77 14.88 -14.60
C ALA A 299 30.94 16.02 -15.19
N HIS A 300 31.49 17.24 -15.21
CA HIS A 300 30.83 18.42 -15.80
C HIS A 300 31.69 19.05 -16.90
N SER A 301 31.17 19.11 -18.13
CA SER A 301 31.84 19.77 -19.26
C SER A 301 31.22 21.14 -19.53
N THR A 302 32.00 22.18 -19.30
CA THR A 302 31.59 23.59 -19.52
C THR A 302 31.50 23.96 -20.99
N MET A 303 32.25 23.29 -21.88
CA MET A 303 32.22 23.59 -23.33
C MET A 303 30.94 23.10 -24.02
N ASN A 304 30.37 21.99 -23.56
CA ASN A 304 29.16 21.39 -24.13
C ASN A 304 27.94 21.49 -23.20
N HIS A 305 28.08 22.13 -22.03
CA HIS A 305 27.08 22.20 -20.97
C HIS A 305 26.48 20.82 -20.60
N THR A 306 27.33 19.80 -20.51
CA THR A 306 26.93 18.41 -20.24
C THR A 306 27.34 17.99 -18.84
N ILE A 307 26.44 17.28 -18.15
CA ILE A 307 26.69 16.67 -16.83
C ILE A 307 26.52 15.17 -17.00
N ASP A 308 27.62 14.44 -16.84
CA ASP A 308 27.65 12.98 -16.91
C ASP A 308 27.69 12.40 -15.51
N ILE A 309 26.80 11.44 -15.23
CA ILE A 309 26.65 10.85 -13.91
C ILE A 309 26.70 9.33 -14.04
N PHE A 310 27.65 8.71 -13.34
CA PHE A 310 27.87 7.27 -13.34
C PHE A 310 27.58 6.68 -11.96
N PHE A 311 26.78 5.62 -11.94
CA PHE A 311 26.45 4.82 -10.75
C PHE A 311 26.81 3.35 -10.99
N ARG A 312 27.38 2.67 -9.99
CA ARG A 312 27.55 1.20 -9.99
C ARG A 312 26.71 0.63 -8.83
N TYR A 313 25.83 -0.35 -9.10
CA TYR A 313 24.92 -0.98 -8.13
C TYR A 313 25.38 -2.40 -7.79
N THR A 314 25.42 -2.76 -6.51
CA THR A 314 25.72 -4.13 -6.07
C THR A 314 24.49 -4.95 -5.64
N ALA A 315 23.28 -4.39 -5.57
CA ALA A 315 22.04 -5.14 -5.31
C ALA A 315 20.79 -4.53 -5.95
N CYS A 316 20.09 -5.37 -6.72
CA CYS A 316 18.72 -5.31 -7.28
C CYS A 316 18.12 -3.95 -7.76
N MET A 317 17.87 -3.92 -9.09
CA MET A 317 17.07 -2.99 -9.92
C MET A 317 17.75 -1.71 -10.50
N SER A 318 17.41 -1.47 -11.77
CA SER A 318 17.93 -0.47 -12.73
C SER A 318 17.65 1.03 -12.35
N PRO A 319 18.53 1.98 -12.74
CA PRO A 319 18.55 3.38 -12.27
C PRO A 319 17.58 4.37 -12.94
N SER A 320 16.47 3.93 -13.55
CA SER A 320 15.59 4.83 -14.34
C SER A 320 14.73 5.81 -13.52
N LEU A 321 15.23 6.37 -12.41
CA LEU A 321 14.41 7.06 -11.40
C LEU A 321 14.73 8.55 -11.18
N ILE A 322 15.71 9.14 -11.88
CA ILE A 322 16.03 10.57 -11.76
C ILE A 322 15.39 11.35 -12.91
N GLU A 323 14.52 12.30 -12.57
CA GLU A 323 13.87 13.21 -13.50
C GLU A 323 14.52 14.59 -13.43
N VAL A 324 14.74 15.24 -14.58
CA VAL A 324 15.21 16.63 -14.65
C VAL A 324 14.00 17.56 -14.62
N LEU A 325 14.08 18.63 -13.84
CA LEU A 325 13.05 19.65 -13.75
C LEU A 325 13.61 21.01 -14.21
N PRO A 326 13.00 21.65 -15.23
CA PRO A 326 11.93 21.11 -16.08
C PRO A 326 12.45 20.02 -17.05
N PRO A 327 11.65 18.99 -17.40
CA PRO A 327 12.09 17.84 -18.21
C PRO A 327 12.43 18.20 -19.67
N THR A 328 12.17 19.44 -20.07
CA THR A 328 12.42 20.00 -21.40
C THR A 328 13.83 20.59 -21.57
N VAL A 329 14.64 20.68 -20.50
CA VAL A 329 15.97 21.32 -20.51
C VAL A 329 17.12 20.31 -20.39
N GLY A 330 16.86 19.03 -20.11
CA GLY A 330 17.89 17.99 -20.05
C GLY A 330 17.33 16.58 -20.23
N GLN A 331 18.13 15.69 -20.80
CA GLN A 331 17.79 14.28 -21.02
C GLN A 331 18.65 13.40 -20.10
N ALA A 332 18.03 12.51 -19.32
CA ALA A 332 18.75 11.49 -18.54
C ALA A 332 18.69 10.16 -19.31
N ILE A 333 19.84 9.67 -19.76
CA ILE A 333 19.94 8.41 -20.52
C ILE A 333 20.61 7.38 -19.62
N SER A 334 19.91 6.28 -19.32
CA SER A 334 20.46 5.11 -18.64
C SER A 334 20.97 4.14 -19.70
N ILE A 335 22.28 3.91 -19.73
CA ILE A 335 22.89 2.98 -20.69
C ILE A 335 22.89 1.58 -20.07
N THR A 336 22.22 0.63 -20.73
CA THR A 336 22.34 -0.80 -20.42
C THR A 336 22.80 -1.56 -21.66
N ASN A 337 23.70 -2.53 -21.45
CA ASN A 337 24.48 -3.38 -22.36
C ASN A 337 24.50 -3.17 -23.88
N ALA A 338 25.71 -3.26 -24.46
CA ALA A 338 26.02 -3.00 -25.87
C ALA A 338 25.35 -3.96 -26.88
N SER A 339 24.84 -3.40 -27.97
CA SER A 339 24.48 -4.15 -29.19
C SER A 339 25.75 -4.56 -29.96
N LYS A 340 25.67 -5.65 -30.75
CA LYS A 340 26.82 -6.17 -31.50
C LYS A 340 27.37 -5.09 -32.45
N PRO A 341 28.69 -4.85 -32.49
CA PRO A 341 29.28 -3.82 -33.33
C PRO A 341 29.07 -4.10 -34.83
N VAL A 342 28.85 -3.06 -35.62
CA VAL A 342 28.76 -3.14 -37.09
C VAL A 342 30.10 -3.55 -37.65
N ASP A 343 30.13 -4.62 -38.44
CA ASP A 343 31.36 -5.17 -39.05
C ASP A 343 31.14 -5.51 -40.52
N GLY A 344 32.21 -5.80 -41.28
CA GLY A 344 32.14 -6.11 -42.71
C GLY A 344 32.56 -4.96 -43.62
N GLN A 345 32.15 -5.01 -44.88
CA GLN A 345 32.59 -4.08 -45.92
C GLN A 345 31.42 -3.61 -46.79
N TYR A 346 31.57 -2.43 -47.37
CA TYR A 346 30.61 -1.85 -48.30
C TYR A 346 31.32 -1.16 -49.46
N SER A 347 30.55 -0.79 -50.48
CA SER A 347 31.02 -0.03 -51.64
C SER A 347 30.14 1.18 -51.89
N ILE A 348 30.75 2.24 -52.41
CA ILE A 348 30.07 3.47 -52.80
C ILE A 348 30.29 3.76 -54.28
N MET A 349 29.33 4.45 -54.88
CA MET A 349 29.41 4.95 -56.25
C MET A 349 29.37 6.47 -56.22
N PHE A 350 30.32 7.09 -56.92
CA PHE A 350 30.40 8.54 -57.08
C PHE A 350 30.87 8.88 -58.49
N ASN A 351 30.16 9.79 -59.18
CA ASN A 351 30.40 10.14 -60.59
C ASN A 351 30.45 8.94 -61.56
N GLY A 352 29.66 7.89 -61.29
CA GLY A 352 29.60 6.70 -62.15
C GLY A 352 30.80 5.75 -61.98
N GLN A 353 31.72 6.02 -61.05
CA GLN A 353 32.82 5.15 -60.70
C GLN A 353 32.54 4.42 -59.37
N LEU A 354 32.85 3.12 -59.34
CA LEU A 354 32.65 2.25 -58.18
C LEU A 354 33.90 2.22 -57.29
N TYR A 355 33.70 2.33 -55.98
CA TYR A 355 34.77 2.31 -54.98
C TYR A 355 34.54 1.18 -53.96
N TYR A 356 35.48 0.22 -53.89
CA TYR A 356 35.44 -0.98 -53.06
C TYR A 356 36.86 -1.52 -52.80
N PRO A 357 37.15 -2.17 -51.65
CA PRO A 357 36.29 -2.31 -50.46
C PRO A 357 36.48 -1.20 -49.44
N ILE A 358 35.38 -0.74 -48.84
CA ILE A 358 35.42 0.19 -47.69
C ILE A 358 35.03 -0.57 -46.42
N PRO A 359 35.92 -0.65 -45.41
CA PRO A 359 35.57 -1.26 -44.12
C PRO A 359 34.44 -0.49 -43.42
N ALA A 360 33.47 -1.20 -42.85
CA ALA A 360 32.40 -0.59 -42.06
C ALA A 360 32.98 0.27 -40.92
N LYS A 361 34.01 -0.25 -40.23
CA LYS A 361 34.68 0.42 -39.10
C LYS A 361 35.77 1.44 -39.50
N ILE A 362 35.78 1.94 -40.73
CA ILE A 362 36.76 2.94 -41.17
C ILE A 362 36.72 4.19 -40.27
N THR A 363 37.85 4.73 -39.81
CA THR A 363 37.84 5.95 -38.98
C THR A 363 37.53 7.18 -39.82
N GLU A 364 37.05 8.25 -39.20
CA GLU A 364 36.74 9.50 -39.90
C GLU A 364 37.94 10.09 -40.66
N SER A 365 39.12 10.06 -40.06
CA SER A 365 40.37 10.46 -40.69
C SER A 365 40.77 9.58 -41.89
N ASN A 366 40.60 8.26 -41.78
CA ASN A 366 40.92 7.34 -42.87
C ASN A 366 39.89 7.42 -43.99
N LEU A 367 38.62 7.67 -43.66
CA LEU A 367 37.56 7.89 -44.64
C LEU A 367 37.80 9.22 -45.37
N ALA A 368 38.15 10.30 -44.66
CA ALA A 368 38.52 11.57 -45.27
C ALA A 368 39.72 11.41 -46.22
N ASN A 369 40.77 10.69 -45.80
CA ASN A 369 41.95 10.43 -46.63
C ASN A 369 41.60 9.58 -47.86
N LEU A 370 40.79 8.53 -47.68
CA LEU A 370 40.33 7.68 -48.78
C LEU A 370 39.54 8.47 -49.81
N LEU A 371 38.58 9.29 -49.37
CA LEU A 371 37.75 10.12 -50.24
C LEU A 371 38.59 11.17 -50.99
N GLN A 372 39.54 11.81 -50.30
CA GLN A 372 40.45 12.81 -50.90
C GLN A 372 41.50 12.20 -51.84
N SER A 373 41.75 10.88 -51.76
CA SER A 373 42.63 10.18 -52.70
C SER A 373 42.02 10.04 -54.10
N PHE A 374 40.72 10.31 -54.25
CA PHE A 374 40.03 10.27 -55.53
C PHE A 374 40.19 11.62 -56.24
N SER A 375 40.63 11.59 -57.50
CA SER A 375 41.03 12.78 -58.27
C SER A 375 39.96 13.88 -58.36
N ASP A 376 38.69 13.52 -58.16
CA ASP A 376 37.53 14.37 -58.43
C ASP A 376 36.71 14.72 -57.17
N PHE A 377 37.11 14.26 -55.98
CA PHE A 377 36.33 14.45 -54.76
C PHE A 377 36.62 15.77 -54.04
N GLY A 378 37.84 16.29 -54.15
CA GLY A 378 38.30 17.52 -53.49
C GLY A 378 38.52 17.37 -51.98
N PHE A 379 38.83 18.47 -51.30
CA PHE A 379 39.05 18.48 -49.84
C PHE A 379 37.74 18.33 -49.07
N VAL A 380 37.71 17.38 -48.13
CA VAL A 380 36.54 17.10 -47.29
C VAL A 380 36.94 17.01 -45.82
N ASP A 381 36.06 17.50 -44.96
CA ASP A 381 36.07 17.20 -43.54
C ASP A 381 35.05 16.09 -43.26
N VAL A 382 35.43 15.12 -42.43
CA VAL A 382 34.58 13.98 -42.11
C VAL A 382 34.48 13.88 -40.60
N ALA A 383 33.26 13.91 -40.08
CA ALA A 383 32.97 13.67 -38.68
C ALA A 383 32.12 12.41 -38.52
N ARG A 384 32.49 11.53 -37.59
CA ARG A 384 31.67 10.39 -37.21
C ARG A 384 30.92 10.69 -35.91
N THR A 385 29.63 10.42 -35.89
CA THR A 385 28.82 10.50 -34.66
C THR A 385 28.08 9.17 -34.45
N GLY A 386 27.88 8.81 -33.17
CA GLY A 386 27.32 7.51 -32.78
C GLY A 386 28.38 6.50 -32.32
N GLU A 387 27.95 5.26 -32.09
CA GLU A 387 28.72 4.22 -31.41
C GLU A 387 29.07 3.02 -32.31
N CYS A 388 29.58 1.92 -31.75
CA CYS A 388 30.02 0.75 -32.50
C CYS A 388 28.88 -0.01 -33.20
N ALA A 389 27.63 0.10 -32.75
CA ALA A 389 26.47 -0.62 -33.30
C ALA A 389 25.56 0.23 -34.22
N GLN A 390 25.71 1.56 -34.19
CA GLN A 390 25.00 2.49 -35.08
C GLN A 390 25.76 3.83 -35.11
N TYR A 391 26.19 4.27 -36.29
CA TYR A 391 26.93 5.52 -36.48
C TYR A 391 26.60 6.15 -37.82
N SER A 392 26.82 7.45 -37.95
CA SER A 392 26.74 8.20 -39.20
C SER A 392 28.04 8.95 -39.47
N TYR A 393 28.37 9.11 -40.75
CA TYR A 393 29.43 10.00 -41.22
C TYR A 393 28.79 11.24 -41.82
N THR A 394 29.21 12.40 -41.34
CA THR A 394 28.91 13.69 -41.99
C THR A 394 30.12 14.08 -42.81
N ILE A 395 29.96 14.15 -44.13
CA ILE A 395 31.01 14.54 -45.07
C ILE A 395 30.71 15.96 -45.53
N GLN A 396 31.61 16.89 -45.21
CA GLN A 396 31.51 18.29 -45.61
C GLN A 396 32.59 18.61 -46.63
N TRP A 397 32.18 18.99 -47.85
CA TRP A 397 33.11 19.50 -48.86
C TRP A 397 33.57 20.90 -48.48
N LEU A 398 34.87 21.08 -48.35
CA LEU A 398 35.48 22.34 -47.91
C LEU A 398 35.79 23.29 -49.07
N ALA A 399 35.90 22.77 -50.30
CA ALA A 399 36.35 23.54 -51.47
C ALA A 399 35.37 23.58 -52.64
N ASN A 400 34.55 22.54 -52.88
CA ASN A 400 33.70 22.44 -54.07
C ASN A 400 32.22 22.36 -53.69
N GLY A 401 31.46 23.43 -53.95
CA GLY A 401 30.04 23.55 -53.59
C GLY A 401 29.08 23.24 -54.73
N GLU A 402 29.04 22.01 -55.24
CA GLU A 402 27.87 21.32 -55.84
C GLU A 402 28.30 19.92 -56.33
N GLN A 403 28.43 18.96 -55.40
CA GLN A 403 28.84 17.60 -55.73
C GLN A 403 27.64 16.67 -55.91
N PRO A 404 27.69 15.70 -56.83
CA PRO A 404 26.65 14.70 -57.01
C PRO A 404 26.54 13.78 -55.79
N LEU A 405 25.35 13.23 -55.56
CA LEU A 405 25.10 12.39 -54.39
C LEU A 405 25.93 11.11 -54.45
N ILE A 406 26.66 10.82 -53.36
CA ILE A 406 27.29 9.52 -53.15
C ILE A 406 26.17 8.50 -52.95
N SER A 407 26.20 7.39 -53.68
CA SER A 407 25.23 6.31 -53.49
C SER A 407 25.92 5.06 -52.96
N ILE A 408 25.21 4.27 -52.16
CA ILE A 408 25.70 2.97 -51.69
C ILE A 408 25.49 1.98 -52.83
N ALA A 409 26.57 1.40 -53.33
CA ALA A 409 26.52 0.46 -54.44
C ALA A 409 26.24 -0.97 -53.96
N ASN A 410 26.82 -1.40 -52.84
CA ASN A 410 26.55 -2.68 -52.19
C ASN A 410 26.87 -2.62 -50.68
N SER A 411 25.94 -3.10 -49.85
CA SER A 411 26.07 -3.20 -48.39
C SER A 411 25.75 -4.60 -47.83
N SER A 412 25.61 -5.61 -48.69
CA SER A 412 25.19 -6.98 -48.31
C SER A 412 26.18 -7.73 -47.41
N GLU A 413 27.43 -7.27 -47.33
CA GLU A 413 28.47 -7.86 -46.47
C GLU A 413 28.59 -7.17 -45.10
N VAL A 414 27.76 -6.16 -44.81
CA VAL A 414 27.71 -5.48 -43.51
C VAL A 414 26.88 -6.30 -42.53
N LYS A 415 27.46 -6.56 -41.35
CA LYS A 415 26.85 -7.34 -40.27
C LYS A 415 26.47 -6.43 -39.09
N PRO A 416 25.34 -6.70 -38.40
CA PRO A 416 24.39 -7.80 -38.66
C PRO A 416 23.63 -7.61 -39.99
N ILE A 417 23.36 -8.73 -40.68
CA ILE A 417 22.50 -8.75 -41.88
C ILE A 417 21.19 -8.06 -41.51
N ASP A 418 20.79 -7.05 -42.31
CA ASP A 418 19.66 -6.12 -42.13
C ASP A 418 19.97 -4.73 -41.52
N ALA A 419 21.23 -4.31 -41.33
CA ALA A 419 21.53 -2.92 -41.00
C ALA A 419 21.26 -1.98 -42.22
N PRO A 420 20.23 -1.11 -42.20
CA PRO A 420 19.94 -0.25 -43.34
C PRO A 420 20.97 0.88 -43.43
N MET A 421 21.69 0.96 -44.55
CA MET A 421 22.52 2.13 -44.86
C MET A 421 21.78 3.05 -45.84
N THR A 422 21.71 4.33 -45.50
CA THR A 422 21.05 5.36 -46.29
C THR A 422 22.01 6.54 -46.48
N VAL A 423 21.95 7.19 -47.64
CA VAL A 423 22.68 8.44 -47.90
C VAL A 423 21.67 9.56 -48.11
N LEU A 424 21.82 10.64 -47.35
CA LEU A 424 20.96 11.81 -47.41
C LEU A 424 21.81 13.03 -47.82
N SER A 425 21.34 13.81 -48.80
CA SER A 425 21.99 15.05 -49.20
C SER A 425 21.37 16.23 -48.44
N ILE A 426 22.19 17.05 -47.80
CA ILE A 426 21.75 18.29 -47.14
C ILE A 426 22.33 19.48 -47.91
N ARG A 427 21.49 20.25 -48.61
CA ARG A 427 21.89 21.52 -49.23
C ARG A 427 21.75 22.64 -48.20
N HIS A 428 22.85 23.29 -47.84
CA HIS A 428 22.82 24.47 -46.99
C HIS A 428 22.30 25.69 -47.78
N GLY A 429 20.99 25.85 -47.84
CA GLY A 429 20.35 27.13 -48.13
C GLY A 429 20.43 28.01 -46.88
N SER A 430 21.07 29.16 -46.99
CA SER A 430 21.27 30.13 -45.93
C SER A 430 19.95 30.65 -45.36
N THR A 431 19.42 30.02 -44.32
CA THR A 431 18.72 30.70 -43.21
C THR A 431 18.48 29.70 -42.09
N ILE A 432 18.85 30.14 -40.89
CA ILE A 432 18.56 29.56 -39.58
C ILE A 432 17.26 28.74 -39.60
N SER A 433 17.37 27.42 -39.45
CA SER A 433 16.26 26.48 -39.27
C SER A 433 16.72 25.40 -38.26
N VAL A 434 16.29 25.45 -37.01
CA VAL A 434 14.95 25.19 -36.44
C VAL A 434 14.76 23.70 -36.13
N PHE A 435 14.60 23.47 -34.83
CA PHE A 435 13.88 22.38 -34.17
C PHE A 435 12.82 21.73 -35.08
N TYR A 436 13.06 20.50 -35.51
CA TYR A 436 11.98 19.67 -36.08
C TYR A 436 11.19 19.04 -34.93
N ASN A 437 9.86 19.14 -35.05
CA ASN A 437 8.84 18.68 -34.11
C ASN A 437 8.85 19.39 -32.76
N LEU A 438 8.13 20.52 -32.66
CA LEU A 438 7.61 20.93 -31.37
C LEU A 438 6.53 19.90 -30.96
N PRO A 439 6.72 19.09 -29.91
CA PRO A 439 5.62 18.33 -29.32
C PRO A 439 4.58 19.33 -28.79
N ASN A 440 3.30 18.96 -28.74
CA ASN A 440 2.24 19.84 -28.22
C ASN A 440 2.54 20.44 -26.83
N ASP A 441 3.47 19.87 -26.06
CA ASP A 441 3.96 20.41 -24.78
C ASP A 441 4.75 21.72 -24.89
N LEU A 442 5.24 22.09 -26.08
CA LEU A 442 5.85 23.39 -26.38
C LEU A 442 4.81 24.46 -26.80
N LEU A 443 3.52 24.13 -26.79
CA LEU A 443 2.40 25.05 -27.07
C LEU A 443 1.69 25.53 -25.79
N ARG A 444 2.27 25.31 -24.60
CA ARG A 444 1.70 25.82 -23.34
C ARG A 444 1.72 27.34 -23.34
N THR A 445 0.54 27.94 -23.32
CA THR A 445 0.34 29.38 -23.22
C THR A 445 0.59 29.84 -21.79
N TYR A 446 1.37 30.91 -21.63
CA TYR A 446 1.63 31.56 -20.35
C TYR A 446 0.34 32.13 -19.76
N HIS A 447 0.07 31.81 -18.49
CA HIS A 447 -1.05 32.35 -17.72
C HIS A 447 -0.56 32.77 -16.33
N THR A 448 -1.05 33.91 -15.82
CA THR A 448 -0.70 34.45 -14.49
C THR A 448 -1.64 33.97 -13.37
N THR A 449 -2.70 33.26 -13.73
CA THR A 449 -3.71 32.72 -12.81
C THR A 449 -3.69 31.19 -12.87
N PRO A 450 -4.07 30.48 -11.78
CA PRO A 450 -4.17 29.03 -11.78
C PRO A 450 -5.00 28.54 -12.97
N GLN A 451 -4.56 27.45 -13.63
CA GLN A 451 -5.24 26.88 -14.79
C GLN A 451 -5.74 25.48 -14.46
N VAL A 452 -6.94 25.14 -14.92
CA VAL A 452 -7.45 23.76 -14.88
C VAL A 452 -6.86 22.96 -16.03
N GLU A 453 -6.13 21.89 -15.74
CA GLU A 453 -5.57 20.96 -16.73
C GLU A 453 -6.34 19.63 -16.66
N VAL A 454 -6.90 19.20 -17.80
CA VAL A 454 -7.55 17.89 -17.94
C VAL A 454 -6.67 17.01 -18.83
N LEU A 455 -6.36 15.79 -18.35
CA LEU A 455 -5.52 14.82 -19.06
C LEU A 455 -6.39 13.76 -19.75
N VAL A 456 -6.19 13.53 -21.06
CA VAL A 456 -6.83 12.46 -21.82
C VAL A 456 -5.76 11.48 -22.29
N GLY A 457 -5.73 10.28 -21.72
CA GLY A 457 -4.72 9.27 -22.04
C GLY A 457 -3.29 9.68 -21.68
N GLY A 458 -3.14 10.57 -20.68
CA GLY A 458 -1.86 11.13 -20.24
C GLY A 458 -1.45 12.42 -20.95
N PHE A 459 -2.24 12.92 -21.90
CA PHE A 459 -1.97 14.15 -22.65
C PHE A 459 -2.83 15.32 -22.18
N PRO A 460 -2.27 16.54 -22.00
CA PRO A 460 -3.04 17.71 -21.61
C PRO A 460 -4.00 18.16 -22.71
N SER A 461 -5.23 18.46 -22.33
CA SER A 461 -6.27 18.97 -23.21
C SER A 461 -6.13 20.47 -23.47
N TYR A 462 -6.74 20.92 -24.58
CA TYR A 462 -6.71 22.32 -25.03
C TYR A 462 -7.95 23.08 -24.55
N CYS A 463 -7.74 24.29 -24.00
CA CYS A 463 -8.80 25.23 -23.63
C CYS A 463 -9.32 25.95 -24.88
N SER A 464 -10.53 25.66 -25.32
CA SER A 464 -11.09 26.19 -26.58
C SER A 464 -11.76 27.55 -26.49
N ASN A 465 -11.62 28.27 -25.37
CA ASN A 465 -12.23 29.59 -25.22
C ASN A 465 -11.41 30.68 -25.93
N GLU A 466 -11.99 31.88 -26.07
CA GLU A 466 -11.46 32.96 -26.91
C GLU A 466 -10.02 33.39 -26.60
N ASN A 467 -9.50 33.06 -25.40
CA ASN A 467 -8.15 33.42 -24.95
C ASN A 467 -7.27 32.20 -24.56
N ASN A 468 -7.66 30.98 -24.91
CA ASN A 468 -6.94 29.75 -24.52
C ASN A 468 -6.68 29.64 -22.99
N ASN A 469 -7.59 30.13 -22.16
CA ASN A 469 -7.39 30.35 -20.73
C ASN A 469 -8.43 29.57 -19.90
N CYS A 470 -8.04 28.46 -19.27
CA CYS A 470 -8.85 27.73 -18.30
C CYS A 470 -8.59 28.23 -16.87
N GLY A 471 -8.55 29.54 -16.68
CA GLY A 471 -8.27 30.17 -15.39
C GLY A 471 -9.28 29.78 -14.32
N PHE A 472 -8.78 29.45 -13.13
CA PHE A 472 -9.58 29.16 -11.95
C PHE A 472 -9.16 30.08 -10.80
N GLN A 473 -10.15 30.58 -10.06
CA GLN A 473 -9.95 31.38 -8.86
C GLN A 473 -11.04 31.04 -7.86
N TRP A 474 -10.67 30.93 -6.58
CA TRP A 474 -11.63 30.81 -5.50
C TRP A 474 -12.26 32.17 -5.22
N SER A 475 -13.58 32.19 -5.06
CA SER A 475 -14.36 33.38 -4.77
C SER A 475 -15.17 33.18 -3.50
N ILE A 476 -14.98 34.08 -2.53
CA ILE A 476 -15.76 34.07 -1.27
C ILE A 476 -17.24 34.30 -1.58
N ASP A 477 -17.56 35.21 -2.51
CA ASP A 477 -18.93 35.53 -2.90
C ASP A 477 -19.67 34.35 -3.57
N HIS A 478 -18.92 33.40 -4.16
CA HIS A 478 -19.49 32.19 -4.75
C HIS A 478 -19.45 30.98 -3.79
N THR A 479 -18.80 31.11 -2.63
CA THR A 479 -18.71 30.03 -1.65
C THR A 479 -20.03 29.94 -0.88
N PRO A 480 -20.75 28.80 -0.90
CA PRO A 480 -21.97 28.64 -0.12
C PRO A 480 -21.65 28.67 1.38
N THR A 481 -22.64 28.99 2.21
CA THR A 481 -22.44 29.04 3.67
C THR A 481 -23.55 28.29 4.39
N ILE A 482 -23.21 27.63 5.49
CA ILE A 482 -24.18 27.08 6.44
C ILE A 482 -24.23 28.01 7.65
N ILE A 483 -25.44 28.46 7.99
CA ILE A 483 -25.72 29.35 9.12
C ILE A 483 -26.25 28.55 10.30
N SER A 484 -27.20 27.64 10.08
CA SER A 484 -27.75 26.78 11.12
C SER A 484 -28.23 25.46 10.55
N VAL A 485 -28.27 24.44 11.42
CA VAL A 485 -28.81 23.12 11.12
C VAL A 485 -29.79 22.76 12.24
N GLU A 486 -31.02 22.43 11.86
CA GLU A 486 -32.07 21.95 12.76
C GLU A 486 -32.41 20.51 12.41
N GLN A 487 -32.53 19.64 13.41
CA GLN A 487 -32.83 18.23 13.21
C GLN A 487 -34.10 17.82 13.96
N ASN A 488 -34.94 17.02 13.29
CA ASN A 488 -36.09 16.36 13.89
C ASN A 488 -36.10 14.87 13.48
N GLY A 489 -35.56 14.01 14.34
CA GLY A 489 -35.35 12.60 14.02
C GLY A 489 -34.35 12.46 12.86
N ILE A 490 -34.74 11.78 11.78
CA ILE A 490 -33.90 11.65 10.58
C ILE A 490 -34.04 12.81 9.58
N MET A 491 -34.97 13.74 9.82
CA MET A 491 -35.16 14.94 8.99
C MET A 491 -34.19 16.04 9.43
N VAL A 492 -33.46 16.61 8.48
CA VAL A 492 -32.51 17.70 8.72
C VAL A 492 -32.89 18.90 7.86
N THR A 493 -32.97 20.07 8.48
CA THR A 493 -33.19 21.36 7.82
C THR A 493 -31.92 22.19 7.95
N ILE A 494 -31.34 22.59 6.82
CA ILE A 494 -30.10 23.36 6.75
C ILE A 494 -30.44 24.76 6.25
N HIS A 495 -30.07 25.78 7.01
CA HIS A 495 -30.20 27.18 6.63
C HIS A 495 -28.84 27.76 6.24
N GLY A 496 -28.83 28.60 5.23
CA GLY A 496 -27.60 29.17 4.73
C GLY A 496 -27.77 30.10 3.55
N THR A 497 -26.73 30.22 2.74
CA THR A 497 -26.75 30.99 1.49
C THR A 497 -25.97 30.29 0.39
N GLY A 498 -26.27 30.62 -0.85
CA GLY A 498 -25.54 30.11 -2.01
C GLY A 498 -25.90 28.67 -2.38
N PHE A 499 -26.98 28.10 -1.84
CA PHE A 499 -27.44 26.75 -2.19
C PHE A 499 -27.96 26.68 -3.63
N SER A 500 -27.95 25.49 -4.21
CA SER A 500 -28.50 25.25 -5.55
C SER A 500 -30.00 24.98 -5.46
N THR A 501 -30.77 25.42 -6.45
CA THR A 501 -32.19 25.06 -6.60
C THR A 501 -32.39 23.67 -7.20
N GLU A 502 -31.33 23.03 -7.71
CA GLU A 502 -31.37 21.67 -8.22
C GLU A 502 -31.06 20.68 -7.09
N LEU A 503 -31.97 19.75 -6.80
CA LEU A 503 -31.83 18.82 -5.67
C LEU A 503 -30.49 18.06 -5.69
N GLU A 504 -30.15 17.45 -6.83
CA GLU A 504 -28.96 16.61 -7.00
C GLU A 504 -27.63 17.38 -6.92
N ALA A 505 -27.67 18.71 -7.09
CA ALA A 505 -26.48 19.54 -6.96
C ALA A 505 -26.10 19.83 -5.50
N ASN A 506 -26.99 19.55 -4.54
CA ASN A 506 -26.75 19.75 -3.12
C ASN A 506 -26.33 18.41 -2.48
N ILE A 507 -25.02 18.17 -2.35
CA ILE A 507 -24.47 16.91 -1.86
C ILE A 507 -24.16 17.03 -0.37
N ILE A 508 -24.87 16.27 0.47
CA ILE A 508 -24.73 16.32 1.92
C ILE A 508 -24.06 15.04 2.41
N LEU A 509 -22.91 15.21 3.06
CA LEU A 509 -22.13 14.14 3.69
C LEU A 509 -22.34 14.17 5.20
N ILE A 510 -22.64 13.01 5.78
CA ILE A 510 -22.83 12.79 7.22
C ILE A 510 -21.73 11.85 7.72
N GLY A 511 -20.80 12.36 8.52
CA GLY A 511 -19.60 11.62 8.91
C GLY A 511 -18.73 11.28 7.70
N LYS A 512 -18.02 10.15 7.75
CA LYS A 512 -17.05 9.77 6.71
C LYS A 512 -17.69 9.32 5.39
N ASN A 513 -18.75 8.51 5.48
CA ASN A 513 -19.37 7.82 4.35
C ASN A 513 -20.89 7.97 4.32
N GLY A 514 -21.47 8.77 5.22
CA GLY A 514 -22.90 8.87 5.32
C GLY A 514 -23.50 9.92 4.39
N SER A 515 -24.80 9.79 4.10
CA SER A 515 -25.53 10.67 3.17
C SER A 515 -26.88 11.11 3.71
N CYS A 516 -27.30 12.29 3.26
CA CYS A 516 -28.65 12.83 3.48
C CYS A 516 -29.32 13.05 2.12
N ASP A 517 -30.44 12.37 1.88
CA ASP A 517 -31.20 12.48 0.63
C ASP A 517 -32.01 13.77 0.64
N VAL A 518 -31.74 14.64 -0.34
CA VAL A 518 -32.34 15.97 -0.40
C VAL A 518 -33.79 15.90 -0.89
N LEU A 519 -34.71 16.45 -0.10
CA LEU A 519 -36.14 16.44 -0.36
C LEU A 519 -36.65 17.75 -0.95
N SER A 520 -36.13 18.89 -0.47
CA SER A 520 -36.49 20.20 -0.99
C SER A 520 -35.36 21.19 -0.81
N VAL A 521 -35.21 22.10 -1.77
CA VAL A 521 -34.13 23.09 -1.82
C VAL A 521 -34.65 24.44 -2.29
N ASN A 522 -34.06 25.49 -1.76
CA ASN A 522 -34.02 26.81 -2.36
C ASN A 522 -32.64 27.42 -2.08
N THR A 523 -32.42 28.68 -2.45
CA THR A 523 -31.10 29.32 -2.35
C THR A 523 -30.59 29.52 -0.91
N THR A 524 -31.45 29.37 0.11
CA THR A 524 -31.12 29.61 1.53
C THR A 524 -31.55 28.48 2.48
N LEU A 525 -32.22 27.45 1.97
CA LEU A 525 -32.77 26.37 2.78
C LEU A 525 -32.72 25.04 2.03
N ILE A 526 -32.26 23.99 2.73
CA ILE A 526 -32.28 22.60 2.25
C ILE A 526 -32.97 21.75 3.31
N ILE A 527 -33.90 20.89 2.89
CA ILE A 527 -34.47 19.84 3.73
C ILE A 527 -34.03 18.50 3.16
N CYS A 528 -33.45 17.64 4.00
CA CYS A 528 -32.99 16.32 3.62
C CYS A 528 -33.34 15.26 4.68
N THR A 529 -33.28 13.99 4.30
CA THR A 529 -33.44 12.83 5.20
C THR A 529 -32.17 12.03 5.29
N ILE A 530 -31.67 11.81 6.50
CA ILE A 530 -30.55 10.91 6.75
C ILE A 530 -30.96 9.49 6.37
N VAL A 531 -30.16 8.84 5.51
CA VAL A 531 -30.46 7.50 5.00
C VAL A 531 -29.37 6.50 5.34
N ASN A 532 -28.14 6.77 4.89
CA ASN A 532 -27.00 5.88 5.08
C ASN A 532 -26.04 6.59 5.99
N ALA A 533 -26.02 6.31 7.28
CA ALA A 533 -25.00 6.87 8.19
C ALA A 533 -24.85 5.95 9.40
N PRO A 534 -23.66 5.91 10.04
CA PRO A 534 -23.49 5.22 11.31
C PRO A 534 -24.25 5.95 12.42
N SER A 535 -24.74 5.20 13.41
CA SER A 535 -25.48 5.78 14.54
C SER A 535 -24.60 6.72 15.38
N GLY A 536 -25.26 7.58 16.16
CA GLY A 536 -24.61 8.55 17.04
C GLY A 536 -24.31 9.91 16.38
N ARG A 537 -23.44 10.69 17.03
CA ARG A 537 -23.12 12.07 16.64
C ARG A 537 -22.21 12.10 15.42
N GLN A 538 -22.71 12.65 14.32
CA GLN A 538 -21.99 12.73 13.04
C GLN A 538 -21.86 14.18 12.57
N VAL A 539 -20.68 14.52 12.03
CA VAL A 539 -20.45 15.85 11.43
C VAL A 539 -21.14 15.94 10.08
N LEU A 540 -21.86 17.04 9.85
CA LEU A 540 -22.52 17.34 8.58
C LEU A 540 -21.63 18.26 7.73
N GLN A 541 -21.44 17.89 6.47
CA GLN A 541 -20.77 18.70 5.45
C GLN A 541 -21.68 18.86 4.23
N LEU A 542 -21.71 20.06 3.66
CA LEU A 542 -22.47 20.36 2.45
C LEU A 542 -21.51 20.75 1.33
N ASN A 543 -21.63 20.07 0.19
CA ASN A 543 -20.95 20.40 -1.05
C ASN A 543 -21.97 20.73 -2.13
N ILE A 544 -21.83 21.89 -2.78
CA ILE A 544 -22.69 22.27 -3.90
C ILE A 544 -21.90 22.01 -5.19
N ALA A 545 -22.42 21.18 -6.10
CA ALA A 545 -21.66 20.61 -7.22
C ALA A 545 -20.92 21.64 -8.09
N ASP A 546 -21.48 22.83 -8.29
CA ASP A 546 -20.92 23.93 -9.09
C ASP A 546 -20.18 25.01 -8.27
N LYS A 547 -20.24 24.95 -6.94
CA LYS A 547 -19.68 25.99 -6.04
C LYS A 547 -18.67 25.46 -5.02
N GLY A 548 -18.67 24.16 -4.76
CA GLY A 548 -17.81 23.50 -3.80
C GLY A 548 -18.40 23.43 -2.38
N LEU A 549 -17.51 23.15 -1.42
CA LEU A 549 -17.84 22.98 -0.01
C LEU A 549 -18.36 24.28 0.61
N ALA A 550 -19.44 24.16 1.39
CA ALA A 550 -20.00 25.28 2.12
C ALA A 550 -19.11 25.64 3.31
N ALA A 551 -18.87 26.93 3.50
CA ALA A 551 -18.16 27.44 4.66
C ALA A 551 -19.08 27.50 5.88
N SER A 552 -18.51 27.23 7.05
CA SER A 552 -19.18 27.38 8.34
C SER A 552 -18.21 27.90 9.39
N ASN A 553 -18.73 28.61 10.39
CA ASN A 553 -17.94 29.08 11.54
C ASN A 553 -17.78 28.02 12.63
N GLU A 554 -18.59 26.95 12.57
CA GLU A 554 -18.59 25.84 13.50
C GLU A 554 -18.86 24.52 12.77
N SER A 555 -18.57 23.40 13.43
CA SER A 555 -18.92 22.08 12.91
C SER A 555 -20.36 21.75 13.27
N PHE A 556 -21.21 21.55 12.27
CA PHE A 556 -22.59 21.12 12.50
C PHE A 556 -22.64 19.62 12.76
N ILE A 557 -23.29 19.22 13.84
CA ILE A 557 -23.41 17.83 14.26
C ILE A 557 -24.89 17.43 14.18
N VAL A 558 -25.15 16.27 13.59
CA VAL A 558 -26.46 15.61 13.59
C VAL A 558 -26.39 14.29 14.34
N ASP A 559 -27.48 13.91 15.00
CA ASP A 559 -27.63 12.66 15.73
C ASP A 559 -28.31 11.61 14.87
N VAL A 560 -27.60 10.56 14.48
CA VAL A 560 -28.16 9.47 13.67
C VAL A 560 -28.75 8.40 14.60
N PRO A 561 -30.07 8.15 14.58
CA PRO A 561 -30.66 7.13 15.44
C PRO A 561 -30.33 5.72 14.94
N LEU A 562 -30.03 4.81 15.87
CA LEU A 562 -30.01 3.37 15.60
C LEU A 562 -31.45 2.86 15.55
N LEU A 563 -31.84 2.15 14.49
CA LEU A 563 -33.19 1.62 14.32
C LEU A 563 -33.16 0.22 13.73
N ILE A 564 -34.04 -0.66 14.21
CA ILE A 564 -34.35 -1.95 13.58
C ILE A 564 -35.75 -1.86 12.97
N THR A 565 -35.85 -2.05 11.66
CA THR A 565 -37.14 -2.04 10.95
C THR A 565 -37.72 -3.44 10.83
N SER A 566 -36.87 -4.44 10.54
CA SER A 566 -37.29 -5.83 10.39
C SER A 566 -36.09 -6.78 10.49
N PHE A 567 -36.35 -8.08 10.56
CA PHE A 567 -35.32 -9.12 10.50
C PHE A 567 -35.89 -10.39 9.88
N ASP A 568 -35.03 -11.17 9.23
CA ASP A 568 -35.38 -12.42 8.56
C ASP A 568 -34.27 -13.47 8.77
N PRO A 569 -34.61 -14.72 9.18
CA PRO A 569 -35.96 -15.22 9.46
C PRO A 569 -36.55 -14.69 10.79
N THR A 570 -37.89 -14.72 10.93
CA THR A 570 -38.58 -14.30 12.17
C THR A 570 -38.61 -15.38 13.26
N GLY A 571 -38.04 -16.55 12.97
CA GLY A 571 -37.91 -17.66 13.89
C GLY A 571 -37.32 -18.88 13.21
N GLY A 572 -37.04 -19.91 13.98
CA GLY A 572 -36.57 -21.19 13.48
C GLY A 572 -36.41 -22.20 14.60
N ASP A 573 -35.75 -23.33 14.30
CA ASP A 573 -35.52 -24.35 15.31
C ASP A 573 -34.75 -23.76 16.49
N ALA A 574 -35.01 -24.29 17.68
CA ALA A 574 -34.30 -23.86 18.86
C ALA A 574 -32.80 -24.01 18.62
N GLY A 575 -32.36 -25.08 17.89
CA GLY A 575 -30.98 -25.48 17.50
C GLY A 575 -30.10 -24.38 16.91
N ALA A 576 -30.73 -23.39 16.29
CA ALA A 576 -30.11 -22.15 15.81
C ALA A 576 -28.89 -22.40 14.91
N ARG A 577 -27.88 -21.51 14.90
CA ARG A 577 -26.69 -21.60 14.03
C ARG A 577 -26.94 -21.35 12.53
N TYR A 578 -28.07 -20.73 12.21
CA TYR A 578 -28.34 -20.17 10.88
C TYR A 578 -28.19 -18.65 10.89
N GLN A 579 -28.01 -18.09 9.70
CA GLN A 579 -27.84 -16.65 9.52
C GLN A 579 -29.16 -15.91 9.70
N LEU A 580 -29.12 -14.84 10.49
CA LEU A 580 -30.17 -13.83 10.64
C LEU A 580 -29.70 -12.57 9.92
N THR A 581 -30.55 -12.01 9.07
CA THR A 581 -30.36 -10.70 8.46
C THR A 581 -31.28 -9.70 9.14
N ILE A 582 -30.73 -8.59 9.61
CA ILE A 582 -31.45 -7.53 10.30
C ILE A 582 -31.38 -6.29 9.43
N PHE A 583 -32.54 -5.66 9.22
CA PHE A 583 -32.71 -4.46 8.42
C PHE A 583 -33.07 -3.28 9.32
N GLY A 584 -32.59 -2.09 8.95
CA GLY A 584 -32.64 -0.94 9.85
C GLY A 584 -31.89 0.26 9.30
N SER A 585 -31.41 1.10 10.21
CA SER A 585 -30.52 2.22 9.93
C SER A 585 -29.57 2.44 11.11
N GLY A 586 -28.41 3.03 10.85
CA GLY A 586 -27.44 3.36 11.90
C GLY A 586 -26.43 2.26 12.24
N PHE A 587 -26.44 1.11 11.54
CA PHE A 587 -25.51 0.01 11.88
C PHE A 587 -24.06 0.37 11.59
N SER A 588 -23.20 0.30 12.60
CA SER A 588 -21.75 0.47 12.46
C SER A 588 -21.00 -0.84 12.72
N SER A 589 -19.68 -0.85 12.46
CA SER A 589 -18.79 -1.99 12.78
C SER A 589 -18.77 -2.36 14.26
N ASN A 590 -19.18 -1.43 15.13
CA ASN A 590 -19.17 -1.61 16.58
C ASN A 590 -20.53 -2.09 17.11
N ALA A 591 -21.51 -2.30 16.23
CA ALA A 591 -22.83 -2.75 16.62
C ALA A 591 -22.79 -4.18 17.21
N LEU A 592 -23.49 -4.35 18.33
CA LEU A 592 -23.78 -5.64 18.96
C LEU A 592 -25.25 -5.97 18.77
N ILE A 593 -25.55 -7.22 18.44
CA ILE A 593 -26.92 -7.72 18.33
C ILE A 593 -27.17 -8.75 19.44
N THR A 594 -28.29 -8.61 20.15
CA THR A 594 -28.77 -9.60 21.11
C THR A 594 -30.12 -10.17 20.71
N LEU A 595 -30.32 -11.45 21.01
CA LEU A 595 -31.59 -12.15 20.93
C LEU A 595 -31.99 -12.58 22.34
N GLY A 596 -32.80 -11.76 23.01
CA GLY A 596 -33.05 -11.89 24.44
C GLY A 596 -31.77 -11.55 25.22
N GLU A 597 -31.29 -12.50 26.01
CA GLU A 597 -30.08 -12.34 26.85
C GLU A 597 -28.79 -12.83 26.17
N HIS A 598 -28.88 -13.38 24.95
CA HIS A 598 -27.74 -13.97 24.25
C HIS A 598 -27.28 -13.09 23.08
N PHE A 599 -25.96 -12.91 22.96
CA PHE A 599 -25.36 -12.23 21.82
C PHE A 599 -25.43 -13.08 20.55
N CYS A 600 -25.65 -12.42 19.42
CA CYS A 600 -25.56 -13.04 18.11
C CYS A 600 -24.09 -13.27 17.74
N GLU A 601 -23.76 -14.43 17.17
CA GLU A 601 -22.38 -14.80 16.84
C GLU A 601 -22.01 -14.37 15.41
N ASN A 602 -20.72 -14.28 15.08
CA ASN A 602 -20.22 -14.00 13.71
C ASN A 602 -20.93 -12.82 13.02
N LEU A 603 -21.02 -11.69 13.73
CA LEU A 603 -21.67 -10.50 13.23
C LEU A 603 -20.88 -9.88 12.06
N THR A 604 -21.59 -9.48 11.01
CA THR A 604 -21.04 -8.91 9.79
C THR A 604 -21.91 -7.76 9.33
N VAL A 605 -21.36 -6.55 9.33
CA VAL A 605 -22.06 -5.36 8.82
C VAL A 605 -21.95 -5.34 7.29
N VAL A 606 -23.08 -5.35 6.61
CA VAL A 606 -23.11 -5.28 5.14
C VAL A 606 -23.05 -3.82 4.71
N ASN A 607 -23.84 -2.97 5.34
CA ASN A 607 -23.88 -1.52 5.18
C ASN A 607 -24.63 -0.90 6.38
N PHE A 608 -24.84 0.42 6.36
CA PHE A 608 -25.53 1.14 7.45
C PHE A 608 -27.00 0.74 7.65
N THR A 609 -27.61 -0.01 6.71
CA THR A 609 -29.02 -0.41 6.73
C THR A 609 -29.24 -1.92 6.86
N SER A 610 -28.18 -2.72 6.81
CA SER A 610 -28.25 -4.18 6.91
C SER A 610 -27.05 -4.77 7.64
N ILE A 611 -27.34 -5.62 8.62
CA ILE A 611 -26.37 -6.37 9.40
C ILE A 611 -26.77 -7.84 9.44
N LYS A 612 -25.78 -8.73 9.40
CA LYS A 612 -25.98 -10.18 9.45
C LYS A 612 -25.29 -10.75 10.67
N CYS A 613 -25.86 -11.78 11.27
CA CYS A 613 -25.24 -12.51 12.36
C CYS A 613 -25.76 -13.95 12.42
N THR A 614 -25.18 -14.79 13.26
CA THR A 614 -25.57 -16.18 13.46
C THR A 614 -26.37 -16.30 14.74
N VAL A 615 -27.60 -16.81 14.61
CA VAL A 615 -28.53 -16.95 15.74
C VAL A 615 -27.92 -17.87 16.81
N PRO A 616 -27.83 -17.43 18.07
CA PRO A 616 -27.26 -18.23 19.13
C PRO A 616 -28.21 -19.36 19.54
N PRO A 617 -27.66 -20.47 20.05
CA PRO A 617 -28.46 -21.59 20.48
C PRO A 617 -29.28 -21.32 21.76
N SER A 618 -30.60 -21.58 21.78
CA SER A 618 -31.42 -21.45 23.00
C SER A 618 -31.39 -22.68 23.93
N SER A 619 -31.13 -22.49 25.22
CA SER A 619 -31.19 -23.56 26.23
C SER A 619 -32.62 -23.97 26.62
N SER A 620 -33.65 -23.25 26.18
CA SER A 620 -35.03 -23.57 26.51
C SER A 620 -35.56 -24.77 25.73
N MET A 621 -36.23 -25.67 26.44
CA MET A 621 -36.93 -26.83 25.84
C MET A 621 -38.37 -26.49 25.40
N SER A 622 -38.85 -25.28 25.67
CA SER A 622 -40.17 -24.80 25.25
C SER A 622 -40.08 -23.79 24.09
N LEU A 623 -41.21 -23.57 23.42
CA LEU A 623 -41.34 -22.47 22.47
C LEU A 623 -41.16 -21.14 23.21
N ILE A 624 -40.16 -20.36 22.80
CA ILE A 624 -39.87 -19.05 23.39
C ILE A 624 -39.85 -17.96 22.32
N ARG A 625 -40.25 -16.75 22.72
CA ARG A 625 -40.13 -15.55 21.90
C ARG A 625 -39.17 -14.59 22.58
N VAL A 626 -38.20 -14.09 21.83
CA VAL A 626 -37.18 -13.17 22.32
C VAL A 626 -37.17 -11.90 21.50
N THR A 627 -36.79 -10.81 22.16
CA THR A 627 -36.63 -9.52 21.49
C THR A 627 -35.28 -9.46 20.80
N VAL A 628 -35.24 -8.91 19.59
CA VAL A 628 -33.99 -8.60 18.88
C VAL A 628 -33.62 -7.16 19.21
N THR A 629 -32.42 -6.96 19.75
CA THR A 629 -31.92 -5.64 20.14
C THR A 629 -30.58 -5.39 19.46
N ALA A 630 -30.37 -4.16 18.99
CA ALA A 630 -29.08 -3.67 18.52
C ALA A 630 -28.57 -2.61 19.50
N ILE A 631 -27.27 -2.66 19.79
CA ILE A 631 -26.57 -1.75 20.69
C ILE A 631 -25.34 -1.24 19.95
N ASP A 632 -25.13 0.07 19.94
CA ASP A 632 -23.96 0.71 19.32
C ASP A 632 -23.55 1.91 20.19
N GLY A 633 -22.56 1.68 21.05
CA GLY A 633 -22.22 2.59 22.15
C GLY A 633 -23.42 2.81 23.09
N LEU A 634 -23.83 4.06 23.27
CA LEU A 634 -25.01 4.43 24.06
C LEU A 634 -26.34 4.31 23.29
N ASN A 635 -26.29 4.06 21.97
CA ASN A 635 -27.50 3.93 21.16
C ASN A 635 -28.07 2.52 21.26
N LEU A 636 -29.37 2.43 21.48
CA LEU A 636 -30.09 1.16 21.60
C LEU A 636 -31.31 1.17 20.69
N ALA A 637 -31.47 0.11 19.91
CA ALA A 637 -32.63 -0.11 19.07
C ALA A 637 -33.26 -1.46 19.36
N THR A 638 -34.56 -1.46 19.59
CA THR A 638 -35.34 -2.67 19.84
C THR A 638 -36.24 -2.93 18.64
N ALA A 639 -36.18 -4.14 18.09
CA ALA A 639 -37.07 -4.52 17.00
C ALA A 639 -38.53 -4.53 17.46
N SER A 640 -39.45 -4.13 16.57
CA SER A 640 -40.89 -4.17 16.85
C SER A 640 -41.46 -5.59 16.90
N GLY A 641 -40.83 -6.54 16.19
CA GLY A 641 -41.16 -7.97 16.21
C GLY A 641 -40.32 -8.77 17.21
N GLN A 642 -40.79 -9.98 17.52
CA GLN A 642 -40.06 -10.95 18.33
C GLN A 642 -39.58 -12.13 17.48
N PHE A 643 -38.37 -12.60 17.75
CA PHE A 643 -37.83 -13.81 17.17
C PHE A 643 -38.35 -15.04 17.93
N THR A 644 -38.83 -16.06 17.22
CA THR A 644 -39.39 -17.27 17.84
C THR A 644 -38.45 -18.47 17.72
N TYR A 645 -37.97 -19.01 18.84
CA TYR A 645 -37.33 -20.33 18.87
C TYR A 645 -38.40 -21.41 19.01
N ASN A 646 -38.49 -22.29 18.01
CA ASN A 646 -39.48 -23.36 17.96
C ASN A 646 -38.86 -24.70 18.37
N SER A 647 -39.04 -25.07 19.63
CA SER A 647 -38.53 -26.35 20.15
C SER A 647 -39.24 -27.58 19.57
N THR A 648 -40.48 -27.44 19.08
CA THR A 648 -41.28 -28.56 18.51
C THR A 648 -40.62 -29.16 17.27
N ASN A 649 -39.93 -28.33 16.50
CA ASN A 649 -39.20 -28.74 15.30
C ASN A 649 -37.69 -28.82 15.56
N THR A 650 -37.25 -29.10 16.78
CA THR A 650 -35.82 -29.22 17.11
C THR A 650 -35.47 -30.67 17.45
N PRO A 651 -34.49 -31.29 16.76
CA PRO A 651 -34.03 -32.62 17.14
C PRO A 651 -33.40 -32.61 18.54
N THR A 652 -33.56 -33.69 19.28
CA THR A 652 -33.05 -33.79 20.66
C THR A 652 -32.08 -34.96 20.78
N ILE A 653 -30.91 -34.74 21.38
CA ILE A 653 -29.94 -35.77 21.77
C ILE A 653 -30.21 -36.14 23.23
N TYR A 654 -30.33 -37.44 23.51
CA TYR A 654 -30.50 -37.95 24.87
C TYR A 654 -29.20 -38.46 25.47
N ALA A 655 -28.42 -39.19 24.68
CA ALA A 655 -27.14 -39.75 25.11
C ALA A 655 -26.24 -40.08 23.92
N ILE A 656 -24.94 -40.14 24.21
CA ILE A 656 -23.92 -40.63 23.29
C ILE A 656 -23.21 -41.83 23.92
N ASP A 657 -22.77 -42.78 23.11
CA ASP A 657 -22.01 -43.95 23.55
C ASP A 657 -21.00 -44.39 22.46
N PRO A 658 -19.70 -44.48 22.77
CA PRO A 658 -19.05 -44.15 24.05
C PRO A 658 -18.88 -42.63 24.26
N THR A 659 -18.69 -42.21 25.51
CA THR A 659 -18.35 -40.81 25.88
C THR A 659 -16.85 -40.49 25.74
N VAL A 660 -16.01 -41.52 25.58
CA VAL A 660 -14.56 -41.42 25.45
C VAL A 660 -14.08 -42.32 24.32
N VAL A 661 -13.21 -41.81 23.44
CA VAL A 661 -12.58 -42.57 22.34
C VAL A 661 -11.09 -42.36 22.32
N THR A 662 -10.37 -43.19 21.55
CA THR A 662 -8.94 -43.00 21.34
C THR A 662 -8.69 -41.82 20.39
N SER A 663 -7.47 -41.29 20.38
CA SER A 663 -7.04 -40.29 19.38
C SER A 663 -7.26 -40.73 17.92
N LEU A 664 -7.40 -42.03 17.65
CA LEU A 664 -7.70 -42.57 16.32
C LEU A 664 -9.18 -42.46 15.92
N GLY A 665 -10.06 -42.07 16.86
CA GLY A 665 -11.51 -42.09 16.67
C GLY A 665 -12.12 -43.46 16.99
N GLY A 666 -13.21 -43.79 16.29
CA GLY A 666 -14.00 -45.00 16.50
C GLY A 666 -15.48 -44.82 16.15
N LEU A 667 -16.28 -45.84 16.44
CA LEU A 667 -17.74 -45.77 16.28
C LEU A 667 -18.36 -45.00 17.45
N LEU A 668 -19.32 -44.14 17.13
CA LEU A 668 -20.13 -43.40 18.10
C LEU A 668 -21.60 -43.57 17.76
N ASN A 669 -22.38 -43.99 18.75
CA ASN A 669 -23.83 -44.04 18.68
C ASN A 669 -24.42 -42.82 19.40
N ILE A 670 -25.27 -42.07 18.70
CA ILE A 670 -25.98 -40.90 19.23
C ILE A 670 -27.46 -41.26 19.30
N SER A 671 -28.02 -41.28 20.49
CA SER A 671 -29.44 -41.59 20.72
C SER A 671 -30.26 -40.31 20.95
N GLY A 672 -31.49 -40.28 20.47
CA GLY A 672 -32.30 -39.07 20.53
C GLY A 672 -33.66 -39.18 19.84
N THR A 673 -34.17 -38.04 19.36
CA THR A 673 -35.41 -37.94 18.58
C THR A 673 -35.31 -36.88 17.50
N GLY A 674 -36.01 -37.09 16.39
CA GLY A 674 -36.14 -36.07 15.34
C GLY A 674 -34.95 -36.05 14.38
N PHE A 675 -34.11 -37.07 14.38
CA PHE A 675 -32.94 -37.12 13.51
C PHE A 675 -33.28 -37.37 12.04
N GLY A 676 -34.39 -38.07 11.76
CA GLY A 676 -34.75 -38.52 10.41
C GLY A 676 -33.84 -39.62 9.86
N SER A 677 -34.10 -40.05 8.63
CA SER A 677 -33.30 -41.07 7.91
C SER A 677 -32.38 -40.52 6.83
N ASP A 678 -32.58 -39.26 6.44
CA ASP A 678 -31.92 -38.62 5.29
C ASP A 678 -31.45 -37.21 5.67
N ASN A 679 -30.37 -36.72 5.04
CA ASN A 679 -29.76 -35.40 5.29
C ASN A 679 -29.29 -35.16 6.74
N VAL A 680 -28.74 -36.19 7.37
CA VAL A 680 -28.09 -36.09 8.69
C VAL A 680 -26.60 -35.83 8.50
N SER A 681 -26.09 -34.81 9.19
CA SER A 681 -24.66 -34.51 9.25
C SER A 681 -24.23 -34.33 10.70
N VAL A 682 -23.09 -34.92 11.04
CA VAL A 682 -22.51 -34.83 12.38
C VAL A 682 -21.13 -34.21 12.27
N PHE A 683 -20.85 -33.27 13.16
CA PHE A 683 -19.57 -32.59 13.28
C PHE A 683 -19.04 -32.76 14.71
N ILE A 684 -17.75 -32.99 14.82
CA ILE A 684 -17.00 -32.98 16.06
C ILE A 684 -16.18 -31.69 16.03
N ASP A 685 -16.65 -30.69 16.77
CA ASP A 685 -16.37 -29.27 16.57
C ASP A 685 -16.54 -28.88 15.09
N THR A 686 -15.44 -28.64 14.37
CA THR A 686 -15.43 -28.22 12.97
C THR A 686 -15.21 -29.37 11.99
N ILE A 687 -14.90 -30.58 12.48
CA ILE A 687 -14.55 -31.74 11.65
C ILE A 687 -15.81 -32.59 11.38
N SER A 688 -16.13 -32.79 10.11
CA SER A 688 -17.27 -33.64 9.73
C SER A 688 -16.98 -35.13 10.00
N ALA A 689 -17.87 -35.76 10.76
CA ALA A 689 -17.86 -37.21 10.99
C ALA A 689 -18.68 -37.93 9.92
N ARG A 690 -18.24 -39.14 9.54
CA ARG A 690 -18.94 -39.94 8.54
C ARG A 690 -20.14 -40.63 9.17
N VAL A 691 -21.35 -40.22 8.78
CA VAL A 691 -22.59 -40.93 9.15
C VAL A 691 -22.63 -42.28 8.43
N LEU A 692 -22.78 -43.36 9.20
CA LEU A 692 -22.89 -44.72 8.69
C LEU A 692 -24.35 -45.14 8.55
N ASP A 693 -25.17 -44.77 9.53
CA ASP A 693 -26.60 -45.06 9.58
C ASP A 693 -27.34 -44.03 10.42
N SER A 694 -28.59 -43.77 10.11
CA SER A 694 -29.45 -42.86 10.86
C SER A 694 -30.91 -43.24 10.77
N SER A 695 -31.62 -43.11 11.89
CA SER A 695 -33.06 -43.21 11.96
C SER A 695 -33.61 -42.09 12.82
N ASN A 696 -34.93 -42.03 13.02
CA ASN A 696 -35.51 -40.97 13.83
C ASN A 696 -35.03 -40.94 15.29
N ASN A 697 -34.45 -42.03 15.82
CA ASN A 697 -34.03 -42.13 17.22
C ASN A 697 -32.56 -42.48 17.46
N TYR A 698 -31.77 -42.74 16.42
CA TYR A 698 -30.33 -42.92 16.57
C TYR A 698 -29.55 -42.46 15.34
N ILE A 699 -28.26 -42.15 15.54
CA ILE A 699 -27.27 -41.90 14.49
C ILE A 699 -26.02 -42.69 14.84
N LEU A 700 -25.57 -43.55 13.93
CA LEU A 700 -24.29 -44.23 14.02
C LEU A 700 -23.27 -43.51 13.15
N VAL A 701 -22.18 -43.03 13.75
CA VAL A 701 -21.12 -42.30 13.04
C VAL A 701 -19.76 -42.93 13.27
N ASN A 702 -18.89 -42.81 12.27
CA ASN A 702 -17.48 -43.14 12.39
C ASN A 702 -16.66 -41.85 12.57
N LEU A 703 -16.00 -41.76 13.70
CA LEU A 703 -15.16 -40.63 14.08
C LEU A 703 -13.78 -40.73 13.43
N SER A 704 -13.25 -39.59 13.02
CA SER A 704 -11.90 -39.46 12.49
C SER A 704 -10.88 -39.31 13.61
N THR A 705 -9.60 -39.44 13.25
CA THR A 705 -8.48 -39.14 14.14
C THR A 705 -8.50 -37.67 14.58
N GLN A 706 -8.33 -37.41 15.88
CA GLN A 706 -8.19 -36.07 16.45
C GLN A 706 -7.17 -36.07 17.60
N PRO A 707 -6.52 -34.92 17.88
CA PRO A 707 -5.70 -34.77 19.07
C PRO A 707 -6.47 -35.07 20.37
N PRO A 708 -5.78 -35.34 21.48
CA PRO A 708 -6.44 -35.48 22.77
C PRO A 708 -7.12 -34.17 23.19
N GLY A 709 -8.36 -34.27 23.65
CA GLY A 709 -9.17 -33.10 23.98
C GLY A 709 -10.64 -33.44 24.19
N LEU A 710 -11.39 -32.45 24.67
CA LEU A 710 -12.85 -32.52 24.79
C LEU A 710 -13.46 -31.74 23.63
N TYR A 711 -14.23 -32.41 22.78
CA TYR A 711 -14.79 -31.85 21.57
C TYR A 711 -16.33 -31.82 21.62
N SER A 712 -16.95 -30.76 21.11
CA SER A 712 -18.40 -30.68 21.04
C SER A 712 -18.94 -31.52 19.88
N ILE A 713 -20.11 -32.15 20.08
CA ILE A 713 -20.82 -32.88 19.04
C ILE A 713 -21.97 -32.01 18.54
N MET A 714 -21.95 -31.72 17.25
CA MET A 714 -22.99 -30.99 16.56
C MET A 714 -23.68 -31.89 15.55
N VAL A 715 -24.99 -32.06 15.70
CA VAL A 715 -25.83 -32.83 14.77
C VAL A 715 -26.75 -31.87 14.05
N ARG A 716 -26.73 -31.90 12.71
CA ARG A 716 -27.65 -31.15 11.85
C ARG A 716 -28.51 -32.13 11.05
N THR A 717 -29.81 -31.87 11.03
CA THR A 717 -30.84 -32.68 10.38
C THR A 717 -31.68 -31.80 9.46
N SER A 718 -32.67 -32.38 8.78
CA SER A 718 -33.69 -31.61 8.04
C SER A 718 -34.57 -30.72 8.94
N MET A 719 -34.70 -31.03 10.22
CA MET A 719 -35.45 -30.21 11.18
C MET A 719 -34.62 -29.10 11.83
N GLY A 720 -33.29 -29.09 11.62
CA GLY A 720 -32.38 -28.12 12.23
C GLY A 720 -31.30 -28.78 13.07
N PHE A 721 -30.72 -28.02 14.00
CA PHE A 721 -29.61 -28.48 14.83
C PHE A 721 -30.09 -29.11 16.12
N ALA A 722 -29.46 -30.22 16.50
CA ALA A 722 -29.88 -30.97 17.68
C ALA A 722 -29.38 -30.37 18.98
N ARG A 723 -30.14 -30.63 20.05
CA ARG A 723 -29.87 -30.14 21.41
C ARG A 723 -30.07 -31.21 22.48
N PRO A 724 -29.50 -31.06 23.68
CA PRO A 724 -28.45 -30.11 24.05
C PRO A 724 -27.12 -30.46 23.38
N LEU A 725 -26.10 -29.63 23.58
CA LEU A 725 -24.74 -29.95 23.15
C LEU A 725 -24.18 -31.08 24.01
N PHE A 726 -23.65 -32.10 23.36
CA PHE A 726 -22.87 -33.16 23.99
C PHE A 726 -21.40 -33.00 23.67
N HIS A 727 -20.54 -33.58 24.50
CA HIS A 727 -19.10 -33.56 24.29
C HIS A 727 -18.55 -34.99 24.33
N ILE A 728 -17.50 -35.22 23.54
CA ILE A 728 -16.77 -36.48 23.50
C ILE A 728 -15.30 -36.24 23.79
N GLU A 729 -14.72 -37.07 24.63
CA GLU A 729 -13.32 -36.96 25.02
C GLU A 729 -12.44 -37.88 24.14
N TYR A 730 -11.47 -37.31 23.44
CA TYR A 730 -10.41 -38.06 22.77
C TYR A 730 -9.24 -38.20 23.73
N ARG A 731 -8.83 -39.43 24.00
CA ARG A 731 -7.67 -39.73 24.83
C ARG A 731 -6.55 -40.35 24.00
N PHE A 732 -5.34 -39.89 24.26
CA PHE A 732 -4.13 -40.62 23.91
C PHE A 732 -3.61 -41.29 25.17
N TYR A 733 -3.41 -42.59 25.11
CA TYR A 733 -2.70 -43.32 26.15
C TYR A 733 -1.81 -44.35 25.49
N VAL A 734 -0.61 -44.48 26.04
CA VAL A 734 0.35 -45.53 25.68
C VAL A 734 -0.04 -46.78 26.45
N GLN A 735 -0.34 -47.85 25.74
CA GLN A 735 -0.65 -49.16 26.31
C GLN A 735 0.62 -49.88 26.75
N GLU A 736 1.66 -49.83 25.91
CA GLU A 736 2.91 -50.52 26.19
C GLU A 736 4.10 -49.80 25.56
N VAL A 737 5.25 -49.90 26.22
CA VAL A 737 6.56 -49.52 25.66
C VAL A 737 7.46 -50.73 25.70
N SER A 738 8.10 -51.09 24.59
CA SER A 738 8.99 -52.25 24.52
C SER A 738 10.25 -51.93 23.72
N PRO A 739 11.45 -52.35 24.16
CA PRO A 739 11.73 -53.02 25.43
C PRO A 739 11.67 -52.07 26.64
N GLN A 740 11.39 -52.62 27.83
CA GLN A 740 11.34 -51.87 29.11
C GLN A 740 12.72 -51.44 29.64
N VAL A 741 13.80 -51.89 28.99
CA VAL A 741 15.20 -51.58 29.35
C VAL A 741 16.02 -51.38 28.07
N GLY A 742 17.03 -50.51 28.13
CA GLY A 742 17.90 -50.18 27.00
C GLY A 742 19.36 -49.94 27.42
N SER A 743 20.25 -49.81 26.43
CA SER A 743 21.69 -49.58 26.66
C SER A 743 21.97 -48.23 27.30
N ALA A 744 22.86 -48.18 28.29
CA ALA A 744 23.35 -46.95 28.90
C ALA A 744 24.11 -46.04 27.91
N TYR A 745 24.53 -46.57 26.76
CA TYR A 745 25.22 -45.83 25.69
C TYR A 745 24.28 -45.39 24.55
N GLY A 746 22.96 -45.61 24.68
CA GLY A 746 21.96 -45.23 23.69
C GLY A 746 21.81 -46.23 22.54
N GLY A 747 21.03 -45.85 21.51
CA GLY A 747 20.79 -46.65 20.30
C GLY A 747 19.74 -47.76 20.42
N THR A 748 18.95 -47.78 21.49
CA THR A 748 17.83 -48.73 21.65
C THR A 748 16.57 -48.15 21.02
N ASP A 749 16.03 -48.83 20.01
CA ASP A 749 14.74 -48.48 19.43
C ASP A 749 13.60 -48.88 20.38
N LEU A 750 12.72 -47.93 20.69
CA LEU A 750 11.52 -48.17 21.50
C LEU A 750 10.30 -48.29 20.59
N TYR A 751 9.56 -49.36 20.79
CA TYR A 751 8.23 -49.56 20.22
C TYR A 751 7.20 -49.09 21.25
N VAL A 752 6.43 -48.08 20.87
CA VAL A 752 5.35 -47.49 21.69
C VAL A 752 4.03 -47.89 21.05
N GLN A 753 3.17 -48.58 21.79
CA GLN A 753 1.84 -49.01 21.35
C GLN A 753 0.74 -48.23 22.05
#